data_AF-A0AAE1FEJ0-F1
#
_entry.id   AF-A0AAE1FEJ0-F1
#
_cell.length_a   1.000
_cell.length_b   1.000
_cell.length_c   1.000
_cell.angle_alpha   90.00
_cell.angle_beta   90.00
_cell.angle_gamma   90.00
#
_symmetry.space_group_name_H-M   'P 1'
#
loop_
_entity.id
_entity.type
_entity.pdbx_description
1 polymer ?
#
loop_
_entity_poly.entity_id
_entity_poly.type
_entity_poly.pdbx_seq_one_letter_code
_entity_poly.pdbx_strand_id
1 'polypeptide(L)'
;MAGRKRRRRRKKECAVCGWRIVWWRWSSECEPVRRLHRIMVVMEMVGRGGGWRWRCWLLEVVLMVMLMAAVGVVECRAGLHPLSTQTLLQTAVAVPERESAEVGGTSAEEDRILVRKRRQETDDAANTGEVGEVPNPEEAAAPPPQPAPPPAQPAPPPPQPAPPPPRPAVPPPPRPAVPPPPRPAVPPPRPPAPPPSSSQPGQTPLRTKPPKPRTRVSKQEDGDGEEGADEESEAEDLCDFGSSPEENLCSWTNLKVAELKWRSTTGDSSFWMGGPEEDVSYGDNLGGYALFETSQIPKQGNGGLESAMLMSPIRNTTGATGTCVKFWYSIGGLSPDRLRVLLHPVPESASESDPVDDMMEGYDGSGDLVLWEARDMTLAEWKEGQVVYTFDRKHSIIFEGIPVVSDDINRRYRGFFALDELSFTSSSQCGAFCTFEGGTCGWSQDTNDDFDWQLSRGSLNPSTGPPRDRSSFANDGLMGGYAFIDSSYPRRPGDTARLMSQEFQGTNPDSPLCMRFWTHMYGNGVGSLSVLIYDVNSAEDRVIWTISGEAGNAWYQGQVPIASPTPFKVVFQGEVGANSLGDIAIDDISVVQGACPSAPQVAAAKSGDCTFEVDECNWANPSPRDRLDEMDWVRSVAADNRYPARDHTIGTTQGFYMTLPRGAVQRGGDRSWLISPTMTGSPDPMCIAFWYFMYEPFIDPSGPSLGSLKLHLRYQSSEGDLVTLPVWGLRNHQGPNWMYGQARVQIDQDYVVIFEGVWGSSRGNGFMALDDITLFAGDCSTKPEKALTSGGDCDFQRDACMWKNITSDPDFRWTTASVSRRPANLPDHTFGGPVGYAYFDVFNQNARPQSLTLLSPPMDKDEDNAPICISFWYAYFGASDTTKLKVVRESYDRTAEEENRFGEPVELWTVDAQNIGAQRPEWQFGQVQVDASADYRISLVGMASNGGFAIDDIKTYGGSCGHRPPRAVPSSSDSNAVAS
;
A
#
# COMPACT_ATOMS: atom_id res chain seq x y z
N MET A 1 -28.47 -45.80 -53.44
CA MET A 1 -29.08 -45.50 -54.76
C MET A 1 -28.35 -44.27 -55.31
N ALA A 2 -27.68 -44.35 -56.46
CA ALA A 2 -28.17 -43.98 -57.80
C ALA A 2 -28.44 -42.45 -57.98
N GLY A 3 -27.67 -41.68 -58.77
CA GLY A 3 -26.35 -41.94 -59.37
C GLY A 3 -26.05 -41.22 -60.71
N ARG A 4 -24.91 -41.56 -61.33
CA ARG A 4 -24.35 -41.08 -62.63
C ARG A 4 -23.77 -39.65 -62.59
N LYS A 5 -22.69 -39.31 -63.32
CA LYS A 5 -22.03 -39.97 -64.47
C LYS A 5 -20.50 -40.16 -64.28
N ARG A 6 -20.02 -41.38 -64.58
CA ARG A 6 -18.83 -41.80 -65.39
C ARG A 6 -17.44 -41.09 -65.27
N ARG A 7 -16.28 -41.76 -65.41
CA ARG A 7 -15.90 -43.22 -65.38
C ARG A 7 -14.37 -43.44 -65.53
N ARG A 8 -13.68 -43.98 -64.50
CA ARG A 8 -12.35 -44.69 -64.57
C ARG A 8 -11.10 -43.83 -64.95
N ARG A 9 -9.84 -44.18 -64.65
CA ARG A 9 -9.22 -45.35 -63.93
C ARG A 9 -7.78 -45.02 -63.44
N ARG A 10 -7.42 -45.43 -62.21
CA ARG A 10 -6.11 -45.99 -61.72
C ARG A 10 -4.78 -45.22 -61.97
N LYS A 11 -3.66 -45.45 -61.25
CA LYS A 11 -3.27 -46.01 -59.92
C LYS A 11 -1.74 -46.23 -59.98
N LYS A 12 -0.95 -45.87 -58.96
CA LYS A 12 0.24 -46.64 -58.51
C LYS A 12 0.88 -46.09 -57.22
N GLU A 13 1.55 -46.98 -56.50
CA GLU A 13 2.32 -46.75 -55.27
C GLU A 13 3.85 -46.74 -55.55
N CYS A 14 4.62 -46.03 -54.71
CA CYS A 14 6.02 -46.27 -54.27
C CYS A 14 6.37 -45.17 -53.23
N ALA A 15 7.08 -45.31 -52.10
CA ALA A 15 7.87 -46.37 -51.44
C ALA A 15 9.40 -46.41 -51.71
N VAL A 16 10.16 -46.46 -50.58
CA VAL A 16 11.57 -46.91 -50.37
C VAL A 16 12.73 -45.95 -50.73
N CYS A 17 13.53 -45.61 -49.68
CA CYS A 17 14.95 -45.15 -49.62
C CYS A 17 15.45 -44.01 -50.55
N GLY A 18 16.41 -43.15 -50.18
CA GLY A 18 17.31 -43.08 -49.01
C GLY A 18 18.79 -42.99 -49.45
N TRP A 19 19.68 -42.41 -48.64
CA TRP A 19 21.15 -42.69 -48.47
C TRP A 19 21.80 -41.53 -47.67
N ARG A 20 22.93 -41.79 -46.99
CA ARG A 20 23.71 -40.81 -46.20
C ARG A 20 25.01 -40.43 -46.92
N ILE A 21 25.48 -39.21 -46.67
CA ILE A 21 26.92 -38.88 -46.62
C ILE A 21 27.19 -38.15 -45.28
N VAL A 22 28.39 -38.36 -44.73
CA VAL A 22 28.94 -37.81 -43.46
C VAL A 22 30.20 -37.01 -43.85
N TRP A 23 30.70 -36.02 -43.10
CA TRP A 23 31.87 -36.16 -42.20
C TRP A 23 32.15 -34.86 -41.39
N TRP A 24 31.94 -34.91 -40.06
CA TRP A 24 32.63 -34.20 -38.94
C TRP A 24 32.78 -32.65 -39.00
N ARG A 25 33.01 -31.90 -37.90
CA ARG A 25 33.44 -32.23 -36.52
C ARG A 25 32.76 -31.28 -35.49
N TRP A 26 32.79 -31.63 -34.20
CA TRP A 26 32.18 -30.89 -33.07
C TRP A 26 32.83 -29.53 -32.73
N SER A 27 31.99 -28.61 -32.24
CA SER A 27 32.18 -27.92 -30.95
C SER A 27 30.90 -28.12 -30.10
N SER A 28 30.92 -27.81 -28.81
CA SER A 28 29.86 -28.24 -27.86
C SER A 28 29.50 -27.19 -26.80
N GLU A 29 28.24 -26.77 -26.79
CA GLU A 29 27.53 -26.20 -25.62
C GLU A 29 26.03 -26.49 -25.78
N CYS A 30 25.24 -26.36 -24.70
CA CYS A 30 23.82 -26.75 -24.68
C CYS A 30 22.97 -25.78 -23.85
N GLU A 31 22.17 -24.96 -24.52
CA GLU A 31 21.15 -24.12 -23.90
C GLU A 31 19.85 -24.90 -23.56
N PRO A 32 19.14 -24.56 -22.47
CA PRO A 32 17.83 -25.11 -22.15
C PRO A 32 16.69 -24.29 -22.80
N VAL A 33 16.43 -24.51 -24.10
CA VAL A 33 15.32 -23.85 -24.81
C VAL A 33 13.96 -24.19 -24.20
N ARG A 34 13.36 -23.26 -23.46
CA ARG A 34 11.95 -23.32 -23.03
C ARG A 34 11.03 -23.23 -24.25
N ARG A 35 10.10 -24.18 -24.43
CA ARG A 35 8.92 -24.01 -25.28
C ARG A 35 7.66 -24.55 -24.61
N LEU A 36 6.54 -23.88 -24.87
CA LEU A 36 5.27 -24.10 -24.19
C LEU A 36 4.63 -25.44 -24.54
N HIS A 37 3.83 -25.97 -23.62
CA HIS A 37 2.63 -26.73 -23.95
C HIS A 37 1.39 -26.08 -23.32
N ARG A 38 0.54 -25.47 -24.15
CA ARG A 38 -0.84 -25.11 -23.76
C ARG A 38 -1.65 -26.40 -23.64
N ILE A 39 -2.34 -26.60 -22.51
CA ILE A 39 -3.39 -27.62 -22.40
C ILE A 39 -4.68 -27.03 -22.98
N MET A 40 -5.13 -27.56 -24.11
CA MET A 40 -6.36 -27.13 -24.78
C MET A 40 -7.53 -28.05 -24.38
N VAL A 41 -8.34 -27.61 -23.42
CA VAL A 41 -9.56 -28.33 -23.00
C VAL A 41 -10.68 -28.06 -24.02
N VAL A 42 -11.05 -29.07 -24.80
CA VAL A 42 -12.20 -29.01 -25.71
C VAL A 42 -13.44 -29.58 -24.99
N MET A 43 -14.42 -28.73 -24.72
CA MET A 43 -15.73 -29.14 -24.20
C MET A 43 -16.75 -29.25 -25.34
N GLU A 44 -17.37 -30.42 -25.49
CA GLU A 44 -18.44 -30.67 -26.46
C GLU A 44 -19.78 -30.93 -25.76
N MET A 45 -20.83 -30.20 -26.14
CA MET A 45 -22.19 -30.37 -25.62
C MET A 45 -23.01 -31.27 -26.54
N VAL A 46 -23.28 -32.52 -26.14
CA VAL A 46 -24.04 -33.50 -26.93
C VAL A 46 -25.41 -33.76 -26.31
N GLY A 47 -26.45 -33.14 -26.88
CA GLY A 47 -27.84 -33.25 -26.38
C GLY A 47 -28.72 -34.22 -27.17
N ARG A 48 -29.18 -35.30 -26.53
CA ARG A 48 -30.39 -36.06 -26.93
C ARG A 48 -31.12 -36.62 -25.71
N GLY A 49 -32.33 -36.12 -25.46
CA GLY A 49 -33.32 -36.78 -24.58
C GLY A 49 -33.09 -36.64 -23.08
N GLY A 50 -33.51 -35.51 -22.49
CA GLY A 50 -33.89 -35.48 -21.07
C GLY A 50 -32.82 -35.11 -20.03
N GLY A 51 -31.58 -34.80 -20.41
CA GLY A 51 -30.59 -34.29 -19.47
C GLY A 51 -29.27 -33.86 -20.11
N TRP A 52 -28.59 -32.89 -19.50
CA TRP A 52 -27.26 -32.42 -19.91
C TRP A 52 -26.20 -32.99 -18.97
N ARG A 53 -25.07 -33.46 -19.51
CA ARG A 53 -23.85 -33.81 -18.77
C ARG A 53 -22.61 -33.49 -19.60
N TRP A 54 -21.60 -32.92 -18.96
CA TRP A 54 -20.29 -32.73 -19.55
C TRP A 54 -19.47 -34.03 -19.51
N ARG A 55 -18.49 -34.15 -20.43
CA ARG A 55 -17.44 -35.17 -20.40
C ARG A 55 -16.10 -34.53 -20.74
N CYS A 56 -15.09 -34.78 -19.91
CA CYS A 56 -13.69 -34.53 -20.25
C CYS A 56 -13.06 -35.80 -20.80
N TRP A 57 -12.03 -35.63 -21.62
CA TRP A 57 -11.07 -36.68 -21.97
C TRP A 57 -9.69 -36.26 -21.50
N LEU A 58 -9.00 -37.13 -20.77
CA LEU A 58 -7.54 -37.10 -20.65
C LEU A 58 -6.96 -38.13 -21.64
N LEU A 59 -5.73 -37.88 -22.08
CA LEU A 59 -4.95 -38.83 -22.87
C LEU A 59 -3.61 -39.06 -22.15
N GLU A 60 -3.34 -40.30 -21.75
CA GLU A 60 -2.07 -40.66 -21.11
C GLU A 60 -0.96 -40.85 -22.14
N VAL A 61 0.25 -40.38 -21.81
CA VAL A 61 1.50 -40.86 -22.40
C VAL A 61 2.51 -41.03 -21.27
N VAL A 62 2.98 -42.26 -21.08
CA VAL A 62 4.05 -42.63 -20.14
C VAL A 62 5.20 -43.27 -20.93
N LEU A 63 6.40 -43.24 -20.34
CA LEU A 63 7.59 -44.05 -20.67
C LEU A 63 8.61 -43.47 -21.68
N MET A 64 9.50 -42.56 -21.23
CA MET A 64 10.89 -42.56 -21.74
C MET A 64 12.01 -42.00 -20.82
N VAL A 65 11.93 -42.15 -19.50
CA VAL A 65 13.12 -41.98 -18.61
C VAL A 65 13.16 -43.12 -17.58
N MET A 66 14.04 -44.11 -17.80
CA MET A 66 14.55 -45.10 -16.80
C MET A 66 15.44 -46.20 -17.43
N LEU A 67 16.10 -45.97 -18.60
CA LEU A 67 16.83 -47.05 -19.29
C LEU A 67 18.01 -46.57 -20.18
N MET A 68 18.93 -45.78 -19.61
CA MET A 68 20.27 -45.52 -20.18
C MET A 68 21.35 -45.56 -19.09
N ALA A 69 21.48 -46.69 -18.42
CA ALA A 69 22.62 -47.01 -17.55
C ALA A 69 22.99 -48.50 -17.68
N ALA A 70 24.29 -48.76 -17.90
CA ALA A 70 24.97 -50.06 -17.82
C ALA A 70 24.45 -51.24 -18.67
N VAL A 71 24.95 -51.36 -19.92
CA VAL A 71 25.83 -52.49 -20.36
C VAL A 71 26.78 -51.92 -21.43
N GLY A 72 28.11 -52.07 -21.40
CA GLY A 72 29.03 -52.71 -20.43
C GLY A 72 30.37 -53.07 -21.12
N VAL A 73 31.33 -53.66 -20.37
CA VAL A 73 32.56 -54.35 -20.86
C VAL A 73 33.64 -53.44 -21.49
N VAL A 74 34.96 -53.48 -21.20
CA VAL A 74 35.88 -54.04 -20.16
C VAL A 74 37.29 -53.39 -20.45
N GLU A 75 38.46 -53.47 -19.78
CA GLU A 75 39.22 -54.23 -18.75
C GLU A 75 40.33 -53.25 -18.20
N CYS A 76 41.10 -53.43 -17.11
CA CYS A 76 41.18 -54.36 -15.97
C CYS A 76 42.15 -53.81 -14.89
N ARG A 77 42.25 -54.51 -13.74
CA ARG A 77 43.30 -54.43 -12.67
C ARG A 77 43.40 -53.11 -11.87
N ALA A 78 43.56 -53.12 -10.55
CA ALA A 78 43.48 -54.18 -9.51
C ALA A 78 43.31 -53.47 -8.12
N GLY A 79 42.89 -54.10 -7.01
CA GLY A 79 42.33 -55.43 -6.70
C GLY A 79 41.51 -55.33 -5.38
N LEU A 80 40.48 -56.14 -5.11
CA LEU A 80 40.50 -57.53 -4.59
C LEU A 80 41.16 -57.64 -3.18
N HIS A 81 40.59 -58.31 -2.15
CA HIS A 81 39.50 -59.31 -2.11
C HIS A 81 38.78 -59.37 -0.70
N PRO A 82 37.89 -60.35 -0.31
CA PRO A 82 36.62 -60.02 0.37
C PRO A 82 36.20 -60.86 1.61
N LEU A 83 35.00 -60.60 2.15
CA LEU A 83 34.07 -61.49 2.91
C LEU A 83 32.65 -60.86 2.84
N SER A 84 31.49 -61.51 3.03
CA SER A 84 30.96 -62.85 2.71
C SER A 84 29.39 -62.77 2.74
N THR A 85 28.64 -63.79 2.32
CA THR A 85 27.17 -63.72 2.08
C THR A 85 26.31 -64.76 2.85
N GLN A 86 24.97 -64.70 2.64
CA GLN A 86 23.88 -65.63 3.04
C GLN A 86 23.25 -65.40 4.45
N THR A 87 21.94 -65.52 4.73
CA THR A 87 20.66 -65.74 3.96
C THR A 87 19.45 -65.23 4.83
N LEU A 88 18.12 -65.46 4.69
CA LEU A 88 17.25 -66.44 3.98
C LEU A 88 15.76 -65.95 3.82
N LEU A 89 15.10 -66.33 2.70
CA LEU A 89 13.68 -66.74 2.42
C LEU A 89 12.56 -66.68 3.53
N GLN A 90 11.23 -66.48 3.29
CA GLN A 90 10.37 -66.29 2.08
C GLN A 90 8.87 -65.94 2.40
N THR A 91 8.17 -65.17 1.53
CA THR A 91 6.68 -65.16 1.22
C THR A 91 5.57 -64.95 2.31
N ALA A 92 4.31 -64.53 2.01
CA ALA A 92 3.69 -63.64 0.98
C ALA A 92 2.12 -63.58 1.11
N VAL A 93 1.50 -62.46 0.67
CA VAL A 93 0.14 -62.33 0.01
C VAL A 93 -1.15 -62.68 0.82
N ALA A 94 -2.39 -62.22 0.52
CA ALA A 94 -3.04 -60.92 0.14
C ALA A 94 -4.60 -61.17 0.04
N VAL A 95 -5.37 -60.35 -0.72
CA VAL A 95 -6.77 -60.61 -1.24
C VAL A 95 -7.93 -60.49 -0.22
N PRO A 96 -9.23 -60.21 -0.57
CA PRO A 96 -9.91 -59.65 -1.79
C PRO A 96 -10.57 -58.26 -1.52
N GLU A 97 -11.28 -57.49 -2.38
CA GLU A 97 -12.00 -57.61 -3.69
C GLU A 97 -13.51 -58.02 -3.65
N ARG A 98 -14.45 -57.10 -4.03
CA ARG A 98 -15.49 -57.23 -5.12
C ARG A 98 -16.78 -56.38 -4.97
N GLU A 99 -17.32 -55.97 -6.12
CA GLU A 99 -18.75 -55.65 -6.33
C GLU A 99 -19.52 -56.88 -6.87
N SER A 100 -20.85 -56.93 -6.71
CA SER A 100 -21.85 -56.88 -7.82
C SER A 100 -23.27 -57.41 -7.48
N ALA A 101 -24.26 -56.85 -8.21
CA ALA A 101 -25.57 -57.43 -8.58
C ALA A 101 -26.74 -57.63 -7.57
N GLU A 102 -27.77 -56.78 -7.77
CA GLU A 102 -29.20 -57.12 -8.05
C GLU A 102 -30.26 -57.49 -6.97
N VAL A 103 -31.44 -56.85 -7.18
CA VAL A 103 -32.85 -57.25 -6.89
C VAL A 103 -33.33 -57.39 -5.42
N GLY A 104 -33.87 -56.28 -4.91
CA GLY A 104 -35.26 -56.11 -4.41
C GLY A 104 -35.98 -57.22 -3.61
N GLY A 105 -36.39 -56.87 -2.38
CA GLY A 105 -37.39 -57.59 -1.57
C GLY A 105 -37.99 -56.67 -0.50
N THR A 106 -39.23 -56.91 -0.07
CA THR A 106 -39.98 -56.09 0.91
C THR A 106 -40.25 -56.85 2.20
N SER A 107 -40.52 -56.11 3.30
CA SER A 107 -41.09 -56.59 4.58
C SER A 107 -40.21 -57.58 5.39
N ALA A 108 -40.54 -57.95 6.62
CA ALA A 108 -40.99 -57.20 7.80
C ALA A 108 -41.01 -58.20 8.99
N GLU A 109 -40.64 -57.73 10.18
CA GLU A 109 -41.02 -58.27 11.51
C GLU A 109 -40.71 -59.74 11.94
N GLU A 110 -40.46 -59.81 13.27
CA GLU A 110 -40.68 -60.93 14.21
C GLU A 110 -39.75 -62.17 14.34
N ASP A 111 -39.90 -62.74 15.54
CA ASP A 111 -39.45 -64.00 16.16
C ASP A 111 -37.96 -64.40 16.37
N ARG A 112 -37.44 -63.96 17.53
CA ARG A 112 -37.29 -64.75 18.78
C ARG A 112 -36.87 -66.25 18.77
N ILE A 113 -36.16 -66.58 19.85
CA ILE A 113 -36.26 -67.80 20.69
C ILE A 113 -35.33 -69.04 20.40
N LEU A 114 -34.19 -69.04 21.12
CA LEU A 114 -33.84 -70.00 22.22
C LEU A 114 -33.39 -71.46 21.90
N VAL A 115 -32.47 -72.01 22.73
CA VAL A 115 -32.40 -73.39 23.30
C VAL A 115 -30.99 -74.07 23.30
N ARG A 116 -30.31 -74.03 24.48
CA ARG A 116 -29.39 -75.05 25.08
C ARG A 116 -28.05 -75.34 24.33
N LYS A 117 -27.01 -76.00 24.90
CA LYS A 117 -26.79 -76.78 26.17
C LYS A 117 -25.27 -76.67 26.54
N ARG A 118 -24.85 -76.29 27.76
CA ARG A 118 -24.44 -77.16 28.91
C ARG A 118 -23.58 -78.38 28.50
N ARG A 119 -22.41 -78.70 29.07
CA ARG A 119 -21.87 -78.63 30.47
C ARG A 119 -20.36 -78.20 30.44
N GLN A 120 -19.52 -78.26 31.48
CA GLN A 120 -19.51 -78.95 32.79
C GLN A 120 -18.38 -78.34 33.67
N GLU A 121 -18.40 -78.26 35.01
CA GLU A 121 -19.43 -77.99 36.03
C GLU A 121 -18.69 -77.83 37.41
N THR A 122 -19.15 -76.94 38.31
CA THR A 122 -18.87 -76.86 39.78
C THR A 122 -17.51 -76.36 40.33
N ASP A 123 -17.40 -75.61 41.45
CA ASP A 123 -18.30 -74.74 42.30
C ASP A 123 -17.34 -73.89 43.22
N ASP A 124 -17.65 -73.13 44.30
CA ASP A 124 -18.79 -73.04 45.23
C ASP A 124 -18.92 -71.66 45.97
N ALA A 125 -19.95 -71.56 46.79
CA ALA A 125 -20.58 -70.52 47.63
C ALA A 125 -19.82 -69.40 48.40
N ALA A 126 -20.50 -68.24 48.44
CA ALA A 126 -20.79 -67.39 49.62
C ALA A 126 -22.20 -66.75 49.45
N ASN A 127 -22.93 -66.38 50.52
CA ASN A 127 -24.40 -66.19 50.45
C ASN A 127 -24.96 -64.94 51.19
N THR A 128 -26.07 -64.38 50.67
CA THR A 128 -27.04 -63.39 51.27
C THR A 128 -26.53 -62.02 51.76
N GLY A 129 -27.21 -60.87 51.55
CA GLY A 129 -28.40 -60.56 50.71
C GLY A 129 -29.14 -59.24 51.09
N GLU A 130 -29.85 -58.62 50.12
CA GLU A 130 -30.99 -57.65 50.26
C GLU A 130 -30.74 -56.23 50.86
N VAL A 131 -31.46 -55.12 50.55
CA VAL A 131 -32.54 -54.77 49.56
C VAL A 131 -32.66 -53.23 49.34
N GLY A 132 -33.13 -52.77 48.17
CA GLY A 132 -33.79 -51.45 47.89
C GLY A 132 -32.91 -50.17 47.86
N GLU A 133 -33.32 -49.03 47.27
CA GLU A 133 -34.39 -48.67 46.29
C GLU A 133 -34.03 -47.29 45.63
N VAL A 134 -34.75 -46.81 44.59
CA VAL A 134 -34.29 -45.75 43.64
C VAL A 134 -35.40 -44.73 43.28
N PRO A 135 -35.19 -43.38 43.31
CA PRO A 135 -35.01 -42.61 42.05
C PRO A 135 -34.12 -41.33 42.06
N ASN A 136 -33.86 -40.86 40.83
CA ASN A 136 -33.09 -39.69 40.32
C ASN A 136 -33.84 -38.32 40.53
N PRO A 137 -33.34 -37.11 40.10
CA PRO A 137 -32.13 -36.79 39.31
C PRO A 137 -31.32 -35.51 39.69
N GLU A 138 -30.37 -35.15 38.79
CA GLU A 138 -29.69 -33.85 38.55
C GLU A 138 -28.31 -33.53 39.19
N GLU A 139 -27.61 -32.61 38.51
CA GLU A 139 -26.19 -32.19 38.58
C GLU A 139 -25.10 -33.28 38.44
N ALA A 140 -24.45 -33.31 37.26
CA ALA A 140 -23.28 -34.14 36.97
C ALA A 140 -22.03 -33.28 36.71
N ALA A 141 -20.94 -33.54 37.44
CA ALA A 141 -19.69 -32.79 37.40
C ALA A 141 -18.56 -33.51 36.63
N ALA A 142 -17.38 -32.86 36.56
CA ALA A 142 -16.30 -33.14 35.63
C ALA A 142 -15.45 -34.43 35.89
N PRO A 143 -14.75 -34.96 34.86
CA PRO A 143 -13.79 -36.07 34.97
C PRO A 143 -12.51 -35.74 35.79
N PRO A 144 -11.71 -36.77 36.19
CA PRO A 144 -10.74 -36.68 37.29
C PRO A 144 -9.37 -36.05 36.94
N PRO A 145 -8.59 -35.61 37.96
CA PRO A 145 -7.30 -34.93 37.78
C PRO A 145 -6.14 -35.85 37.39
N GLN A 146 -5.15 -35.28 36.70
CA GLN A 146 -3.85 -35.91 36.41
C GLN A 146 -2.82 -35.66 37.53
N PRO A 147 -1.77 -36.51 37.66
CA PRO A 147 -0.78 -36.39 38.74
C PRO A 147 0.16 -35.18 38.59
N ALA A 148 0.60 -34.62 39.72
CA ALA A 148 1.44 -33.43 39.76
C ALA A 148 2.91 -33.70 39.38
N PRO A 149 3.60 -32.73 38.72
CA PRO A 149 5.04 -32.81 38.46
C PRO A 149 5.88 -32.60 39.74
N PRO A 150 7.17 -33.00 39.73
CA PRO A 150 8.07 -32.82 40.87
C PRO A 150 8.38 -31.34 41.14
N PRO A 151 8.72 -30.97 42.40
CA PRO A 151 9.00 -29.59 42.77
C PRO A 151 10.29 -29.07 42.11
N ALA A 152 10.19 -27.89 41.49
CA ALA A 152 11.35 -27.19 40.93
C ALA A 152 12.30 -26.71 42.04
N GLN A 153 13.59 -26.65 41.73
CA GLN A 153 14.59 -26.04 42.62
C GLN A 153 14.40 -24.52 42.66
N PRO A 154 14.64 -23.85 43.80
CA PRO A 154 14.60 -22.40 43.87
C PRO A 154 15.71 -21.79 43.00
N ALA A 155 15.35 -20.83 42.14
CA ALA A 155 16.29 -20.10 41.32
C ALA A 155 17.27 -19.28 42.21
N PRO A 156 18.53 -19.08 41.78
CA PRO A 156 19.45 -18.18 42.47
C PRO A 156 18.90 -16.74 42.45
N PRO A 157 19.18 -15.92 43.48
CA PRO A 157 18.76 -14.52 43.50
C PRO A 157 19.44 -13.73 42.38
N PRO A 158 18.79 -12.68 41.84
CA PRO A 158 19.39 -11.83 40.81
C PRO A 158 20.66 -11.13 41.33
N PRO A 159 21.65 -10.85 40.45
CA PRO A 159 22.84 -10.10 40.84
C PRO A 159 22.47 -8.69 41.32
N GLN A 160 23.11 -8.23 42.40
CA GLN A 160 22.92 -6.87 42.89
C GLN A 160 23.53 -5.86 41.89
N PRO A 161 22.88 -4.69 41.70
CA PRO A 161 23.44 -3.64 40.85
C PRO A 161 24.77 -3.13 41.42
N ALA A 162 25.73 -2.85 40.53
CA ALA A 162 27.04 -2.33 40.92
C ALA A 162 26.93 -0.93 41.55
N PRO A 163 27.78 -0.59 42.54
CA PRO A 163 27.81 0.76 43.10
C PRO A 163 28.25 1.78 42.04
N PRO A 164 27.70 3.01 42.04
CA PRO A 164 28.01 4.02 41.04
C PRO A 164 29.47 4.51 41.14
N PRO A 165 30.09 4.92 40.02
CA PRO A 165 31.46 5.44 40.02
C PRO A 165 31.57 6.77 40.79
N PRO A 166 32.77 7.11 41.31
CA PRO A 166 32.99 8.38 42.01
C PRO A 166 32.81 9.58 41.06
N ARG A 167 32.17 10.64 41.56
CA ARG A 167 31.89 11.86 40.77
C ARG A 167 33.19 12.54 40.31
N PRO A 168 33.31 12.97 39.04
CA PRO A 168 34.38 13.87 38.62
C PRO A 168 34.24 15.24 39.30
N ALA A 169 35.36 15.97 39.41
CA ALA A 169 35.40 17.27 40.07
C ALA A 169 34.72 18.37 39.24
N VAL A 170 33.99 19.27 39.92
CA VAL A 170 33.27 20.38 39.28
C VAL A 170 34.23 21.54 38.95
N PRO A 171 34.33 21.99 37.68
CA PRO A 171 35.08 23.20 37.33
C PRO A 171 34.34 24.47 37.76
N PRO A 172 35.04 25.59 38.02
CA PRO A 172 34.42 26.84 38.49
C PRO A 172 33.57 27.51 37.39
N PRO A 173 32.52 28.28 37.76
CA PRO A 173 31.63 28.92 36.79
C PRO A 173 32.31 30.03 35.98
N PRO A 174 31.92 30.23 34.70
CA PRO A 174 32.41 31.33 33.88
C PRO A 174 31.91 32.69 34.40
N ARG A 175 32.65 33.76 34.08
CA ARG A 175 32.28 35.14 34.44
C ARG A 175 31.21 35.68 33.46
N PRO A 176 30.29 36.55 33.92
CA PRO A 176 29.33 37.21 33.02
C PRO A 176 30.06 38.14 32.04
N ALA A 177 29.65 38.09 30.77
CA ALA A 177 30.14 38.99 29.72
C ALA A 177 29.50 40.39 29.84
N VAL A 178 30.23 41.42 29.39
CA VAL A 178 29.76 42.82 29.41
C VAL A 178 29.12 43.16 28.06
N PRO A 179 27.90 43.73 28.02
CA PRO A 179 27.26 44.11 26.76
C PRO A 179 27.89 45.37 26.14
N PRO A 180 27.99 45.47 24.80
CA PRO A 180 28.47 46.66 24.11
C PRO A 180 27.45 47.82 24.13
N PRO A 181 27.88 49.08 23.97
CA PRO A 181 27.02 50.26 24.07
C PRO A 181 26.14 50.50 22.83
N PRO A 182 24.96 51.13 22.98
CA PRO A 182 24.02 51.37 21.88
C PRO A 182 24.46 52.50 20.93
N ARG A 183 23.95 52.46 19.68
CA ARG A 183 24.06 53.53 18.69
C ARG A 183 22.66 54.15 18.40
N PRO A 184 22.60 55.42 17.93
CA PRO A 184 21.37 56.23 17.98
C PRO A 184 20.34 55.88 16.90
N ALA A 185 19.09 56.29 17.16
CA ALA A 185 17.91 56.00 16.35
C ALA A 185 17.83 56.78 15.02
N VAL A 186 17.06 56.22 14.08
CA VAL A 186 16.71 56.81 12.77
C VAL A 186 15.18 57.02 12.72
N PRO A 187 14.65 58.16 12.21
CA PRO A 187 13.23 58.48 12.26
C PRO A 187 12.35 57.70 11.25
N PRO A 188 11.03 57.56 11.52
CA PRO A 188 10.12 56.77 10.69
C PRO A 188 9.67 57.46 9.38
N PRO A 189 9.38 56.69 8.31
CA PRO A 189 8.78 57.19 7.08
C PRO A 189 7.26 57.49 7.23
N ARG A 190 6.69 58.19 6.24
CA ARG A 190 5.28 58.63 6.22
C ARG A 190 4.30 57.55 5.71
N PRO A 191 3.01 57.60 6.10
CA PRO A 191 1.96 56.76 5.52
C PRO A 191 1.58 57.20 4.08
N PRO A 192 1.19 56.25 3.20
CA PRO A 192 0.63 56.53 1.87
C PRO A 192 -0.88 56.90 1.91
N ALA A 193 -1.40 57.35 0.77
CA ALA A 193 -2.77 57.85 0.57
C ALA A 193 -3.76 56.75 0.07
N PRO A 194 -5.08 56.93 0.22
CA PRO A 194 -6.07 55.89 -0.12
C PRO A 194 -6.44 55.80 -1.62
N PRO A 195 -6.78 54.60 -2.14
CA PRO A 195 -7.30 54.38 -3.49
C PRO A 195 -8.85 54.55 -3.60
N PRO A 196 -9.41 54.64 -4.83
CA PRO A 196 -10.84 54.90 -5.08
C PRO A 196 -11.74 53.64 -5.12
N SER A 197 -13.04 53.86 -5.33
CA SER A 197 -14.14 52.90 -5.12
C SER A 197 -14.75 52.26 -6.38
N SER A 198 -15.38 51.08 -6.20
CA SER A 198 -16.24 50.32 -7.15
C SER A 198 -15.48 49.60 -8.30
N SER A 199 -15.93 48.45 -8.84
CA SER A 199 -17.17 47.64 -8.63
C SER A 199 -16.94 46.11 -8.76
N GLN A 200 -17.95 45.31 -8.40
CA GLN A 200 -18.02 43.83 -8.43
C GLN A 200 -18.37 43.24 -9.84
N PRO A 201 -18.45 41.89 -10.06
CA PRO A 201 -18.08 40.76 -9.18
C PRO A 201 -17.27 39.58 -9.83
N GLY A 202 -16.63 38.76 -8.98
CA GLY A 202 -16.74 37.29 -9.03
C GLY A 202 -15.65 36.43 -9.68
N GLN A 203 -14.86 35.73 -8.84
CA GLN A 203 -14.32 34.37 -9.09
C GLN A 203 -13.77 33.75 -7.79
N THR A 204 -13.45 32.45 -7.83
CA THR A 204 -13.13 31.55 -6.69
C THR A 204 -11.74 31.79 -6.07
N PRO A 205 -11.46 31.42 -4.79
CA PRO A 205 -10.14 31.59 -4.18
C PRO A 205 -9.07 30.67 -4.79
N LEU A 206 -7.83 31.15 -4.85
CA LEU A 206 -6.67 30.42 -5.38
C LEU A 206 -5.83 29.78 -4.27
N ARG A 207 -5.33 28.57 -4.53
CA ARG A 207 -4.32 27.85 -3.72
C ARG A 207 -3.00 28.65 -3.72
N THR A 208 -2.30 28.71 -2.59
CA THR A 208 -1.08 29.51 -2.42
C THR A 208 0.10 28.92 -3.21
N LYS A 209 0.72 29.72 -4.10
CA LYS A 209 1.93 29.30 -4.85
C LYS A 209 3.23 29.55 -4.04
N PRO A 210 4.24 28.65 -4.14
CA PRO A 210 5.59 28.88 -3.60
C PRO A 210 6.33 30.04 -4.30
N PRO A 211 7.44 30.56 -3.73
CA PRO A 211 8.08 31.78 -4.21
C PRO A 211 8.83 31.60 -5.54
N LYS A 212 8.58 32.51 -6.50
CA LYS A 212 9.30 32.56 -7.78
C LYS A 212 10.72 33.15 -7.64
N PRO A 213 11.75 32.60 -8.32
CA PRO A 213 12.97 33.35 -8.61
C PRO A 213 12.66 34.56 -9.52
N ARG A 214 13.49 35.60 -9.46
CA ARG A 214 13.34 36.85 -10.24
C ARG A 214 14.48 37.05 -11.22
N THR A 215 14.32 36.58 -12.45
CA THR A 215 15.06 37.11 -13.61
C THR A 215 14.28 38.31 -14.19
N ARG A 216 14.97 39.39 -14.53
CA ARG A 216 14.35 40.67 -14.95
C ARG A 216 15.03 41.21 -16.20
N VAL A 217 14.68 40.65 -17.36
CA VAL A 217 15.18 41.12 -18.65
C VAL A 217 14.52 42.44 -19.04
N SER A 218 15.29 43.52 -19.05
CA SER A 218 14.90 44.81 -19.64
C SER A 218 15.72 45.04 -20.91
N LYS A 219 15.07 45.07 -22.08
CA LYS A 219 15.72 45.42 -23.35
C LYS A 219 16.29 46.84 -23.30
N GLN A 220 17.54 46.99 -23.71
CA GLN A 220 18.09 48.22 -24.27
C GLN A 220 19.19 47.85 -25.28
N GLU A 221 19.32 48.62 -26.35
CA GLU A 221 20.17 48.32 -27.52
C GLU A 221 21.50 49.10 -27.47
N ASP A 222 22.40 48.75 -28.41
CA ASP A 222 23.69 49.37 -28.79
C ASP A 222 24.91 49.23 -27.86
N GLY A 223 25.99 48.62 -28.40
CA GLY A 223 27.36 48.66 -27.86
C GLY A 223 28.24 47.47 -28.25
N ASP A 224 29.35 47.70 -28.98
CA ASP A 224 30.32 46.66 -29.36
C ASP A 224 31.29 46.27 -28.21
N GLY A 225 31.71 45.00 -28.15
CA GLY A 225 33.09 44.66 -27.73
C GLY A 225 33.32 43.50 -26.73
N GLU A 226 34.14 42.53 -27.18
CA GLU A 226 35.00 41.61 -26.41
C GLU A 226 34.36 40.48 -25.56
N GLU A 227 35.23 39.52 -25.20
CA GLU A 227 34.92 38.10 -24.98
C GLU A 227 34.32 37.78 -23.61
N GLY A 228 33.31 36.90 -23.59
CA GLY A 228 32.83 36.19 -22.42
C GLY A 228 32.29 34.82 -22.84
N ALA A 229 32.87 33.75 -22.32
CA ALA A 229 32.43 32.37 -22.55
C ALA A 229 31.74 31.80 -21.29
N ASP A 230 31.10 30.64 -21.46
CA ASP A 230 30.68 29.73 -20.38
C ASP A 230 29.49 30.16 -19.48
N GLU A 231 28.39 30.67 -20.07
CA GLU A 231 27.04 30.60 -19.46
C GLU A 231 25.96 29.95 -20.37
N GLU A 232 26.25 29.59 -21.62
CA GLU A 232 25.24 29.11 -22.59
C GLU A 232 24.95 27.60 -22.56
N SER A 233 25.71 26.79 -21.81
CA SER A 233 25.72 25.32 -21.95
C SER A 233 24.68 24.55 -21.13
N GLU A 234 23.96 25.17 -20.19
CA GLU A 234 22.91 24.47 -19.41
C GLU A 234 21.54 24.43 -20.12
N ALA A 235 21.37 25.15 -21.23
CA ALA A 235 20.08 25.29 -21.92
C ALA A 235 19.81 24.24 -23.02
N GLU A 236 20.82 23.53 -23.53
CA GLU A 236 20.66 22.62 -24.69
C GLU A 236 20.18 21.20 -24.34
N ASP A 237 20.24 20.80 -23.06
CA ASP A 237 19.97 19.42 -22.60
C ASP A 237 18.62 19.25 -21.87
N LEU A 238 17.73 20.25 -21.95
CA LEU A 238 16.37 20.27 -21.39
C LEU A 238 15.29 20.09 -22.47
N CYS A 239 14.19 19.43 -22.14
CA CYS A 239 13.01 19.27 -22.97
C CYS A 239 11.71 19.42 -22.15
N ASP A 240 11.12 20.61 -22.23
CA ASP A 240 9.80 20.98 -21.68
C ASP A 240 8.64 20.69 -22.65
N PHE A 241 8.92 19.97 -23.75
CA PHE A 241 8.04 19.75 -24.91
C PHE A 241 7.43 21.00 -25.59
N GLY A 242 7.73 22.21 -25.09
CA GLY A 242 7.21 23.49 -25.55
C GLY A 242 5.69 23.68 -25.36
N SER A 243 5.16 24.78 -25.90
CA SER A 243 3.74 25.17 -25.72
C SER A 243 2.88 24.95 -26.98
N SER A 244 3.16 23.92 -27.78
CA SER A 244 2.42 23.63 -29.03
C SER A 244 2.33 22.12 -29.29
N PRO A 245 1.11 21.53 -29.40
CA PRO A 245 0.97 20.09 -29.44
C PRO A 245 1.32 19.44 -30.80
N GLU A 246 1.49 20.20 -31.88
CA GLU A 246 1.50 19.61 -33.24
C GLU A 246 2.83 18.97 -33.67
N GLU A 247 4.01 19.55 -33.36
CA GLU A 247 5.33 19.01 -33.79
C GLU A 247 6.46 19.29 -32.78
N ASN A 248 6.39 18.81 -31.53
CA ASN A 248 7.57 18.81 -30.66
C ASN A 248 7.63 17.63 -29.66
N LEU A 249 8.49 16.64 -29.95
CA LEU A 249 9.03 15.69 -28.96
C LEU A 249 10.49 16.04 -28.62
N CYS A 250 10.86 17.31 -28.79
CA CYS A 250 12.24 17.79 -28.83
C CYS A 250 13.07 16.93 -29.81
N SER A 251 14.22 16.43 -29.37
CA SER A 251 15.07 15.50 -30.11
C SER A 251 14.77 14.01 -29.85
N TRP A 252 13.73 13.69 -29.07
CA TRP A 252 13.36 12.31 -28.74
C TRP A 252 12.54 11.66 -29.86
N THR A 253 12.76 10.36 -30.07
CA THR A 253 12.22 9.61 -31.22
C THR A 253 11.38 8.41 -30.79
N ASN A 254 10.23 8.23 -31.42
CA ASN A 254 9.39 7.04 -31.20
C ASN A 254 9.98 5.83 -31.95
N LEU A 255 10.37 4.77 -31.23
CA LEU A 255 11.00 3.60 -31.85
C LEU A 255 10.06 2.85 -32.79
N LYS A 256 10.60 2.33 -33.90
CA LYS A 256 9.85 1.63 -34.96
C LYS A 256 9.28 0.28 -34.52
N VAL A 257 9.89 -0.39 -33.53
CA VAL A 257 9.51 -1.75 -33.06
C VAL A 257 8.26 -1.76 -32.17
N ALA A 258 7.98 -0.65 -31.49
CA ALA A 258 6.74 -0.46 -30.74
C ALA A 258 5.58 -0.22 -31.72
N GLU A 259 4.44 -0.90 -31.56
CA GLU A 259 3.25 -0.59 -32.37
C GLU A 259 2.51 0.65 -31.85
N LEU A 260 2.68 0.99 -30.57
CA LEU A 260 2.13 2.20 -29.95
C LEU A 260 3.16 3.35 -29.91
N LYS A 261 2.67 4.56 -29.64
CA LYS A 261 3.42 5.82 -29.81
C LYS A 261 3.10 6.85 -28.72
N TRP A 262 4.14 7.49 -28.20
CA TRP A 262 4.08 8.74 -27.46
C TRP A 262 3.76 9.91 -28.39
N ARG A 263 3.03 10.91 -27.90
CA ARG A 263 2.58 12.08 -28.67
C ARG A 263 2.70 13.34 -27.84
N SER A 264 3.08 14.46 -28.44
CA SER A 264 2.93 15.78 -27.83
C SER A 264 1.43 16.11 -27.62
N THR A 265 1.11 16.71 -26.49
CA THR A 265 -0.21 17.27 -26.14
C THR A 265 -0.01 18.46 -25.20
N THR A 266 -1.09 19.06 -24.72
CA THR A 266 -1.14 20.14 -23.73
C THR A 266 -2.29 19.87 -22.77
N GLY A 267 -2.30 20.47 -21.57
CA GLY A 267 -3.39 20.28 -20.59
C GLY A 267 -4.80 20.41 -21.19
N ASP A 268 -5.07 21.48 -21.95
CA ASP A 268 -6.36 21.76 -22.60
C ASP A 268 -6.77 20.70 -23.65
N SER A 269 -5.79 20.21 -24.44
CA SER A 269 -6.04 19.14 -25.41
C SER A 269 -6.12 17.75 -24.77
N SER A 270 -5.48 17.57 -23.61
CA SER A 270 -5.39 16.32 -22.89
C SER A 270 -6.70 15.90 -22.21
N PHE A 271 -7.62 16.82 -21.89
CA PHE A 271 -8.90 16.49 -21.24
C PHE A 271 -9.69 15.42 -22.02
N TRP A 272 -9.63 15.46 -23.35
CA TRP A 272 -10.23 14.45 -24.25
C TRP A 272 -9.37 13.19 -24.44
N MET A 273 -8.09 13.26 -24.08
CA MET A 273 -7.13 12.15 -24.13
C MET A 273 -6.87 11.49 -22.76
N GLY A 274 -7.36 12.09 -21.67
CA GLY A 274 -7.31 11.60 -20.30
C GLY A 274 -6.01 11.86 -19.54
N GLY A 275 -5.15 12.78 -20.02
CA GLY A 275 -3.89 13.15 -19.35
C GLY A 275 -4.06 14.21 -18.25
N PRO A 276 -2.94 14.69 -17.65
CA PRO A 276 -2.95 15.77 -16.65
C PRO A 276 -3.52 17.10 -17.19
N GLU A 277 -4.43 17.73 -16.44
CA GLU A 277 -5.10 18.98 -16.85
C GLU A 277 -4.16 20.21 -16.87
N GLU A 278 -3.06 20.17 -16.13
CA GLU A 278 -1.99 21.18 -16.08
C GLU A 278 -0.64 20.55 -16.45
N ASP A 279 0.21 21.29 -17.15
CA ASP A 279 1.64 21.00 -17.35
C ASP A 279 2.44 21.29 -16.06
N VAL A 280 3.63 20.71 -15.90
CA VAL A 280 4.44 20.96 -14.68
C VAL A 280 5.40 22.15 -14.82
N SER A 281 5.87 22.44 -16.03
CA SER A 281 6.86 23.49 -16.33
C SER A 281 6.37 24.89 -15.95
N TYR A 282 5.10 25.19 -16.24
CA TYR A 282 4.47 26.50 -16.01
C TYR A 282 3.30 26.44 -15.00
N GLY A 283 2.66 25.27 -14.85
CA GLY A 283 1.47 25.10 -14.03
C GLY A 283 0.27 25.81 -14.64
N ASP A 284 0.05 25.57 -15.93
CA ASP A 284 -1.11 25.97 -16.73
C ASP A 284 -1.50 24.89 -17.76
N ASN A 285 -2.58 25.11 -18.51
CA ASN A 285 -3.13 24.12 -19.44
C ASN A 285 -2.65 24.29 -20.91
N LEU A 286 -1.69 25.19 -21.16
CA LEU A 286 -1.14 25.51 -22.49
C LEU A 286 0.30 25.00 -22.66
N GLY A 287 1.04 24.81 -21.57
CA GLY A 287 2.26 24.01 -21.55
C GLY A 287 2.02 22.60 -22.11
N GLY A 288 3.05 22.04 -22.74
CA GLY A 288 2.99 20.78 -23.48
C GLY A 288 3.80 19.68 -22.82
N TYR A 289 3.43 18.43 -23.10
CA TYR A 289 4.11 17.26 -22.56
C TYR A 289 3.91 16.03 -23.45
N ALA A 290 4.71 14.98 -23.27
CA ALA A 290 4.57 13.73 -23.99
C ALA A 290 3.56 12.79 -23.31
N LEU A 291 2.47 12.45 -24.00
CA LEU A 291 1.42 11.55 -23.55
C LEU A 291 1.42 10.24 -24.36
N PHE A 292 1.31 9.11 -23.67
CA PHE A 292 0.95 7.81 -24.24
C PHE A 292 -0.35 7.32 -23.58
N GLU A 293 -1.45 7.35 -24.34
CA GLU A 293 -2.76 6.81 -23.90
C GLU A 293 -2.78 5.28 -24.09
N THR A 294 -3.02 4.55 -23.00
CA THR A 294 -2.77 3.11 -22.87
C THR A 294 -3.91 2.21 -23.32
N SER A 295 -5.15 2.71 -23.46
CA SER A 295 -6.29 1.89 -23.92
C SER A 295 -6.26 1.62 -25.44
N GLN A 296 -5.44 2.34 -26.20
CA GLN A 296 -5.10 2.00 -27.58
C GLN A 296 -4.64 0.54 -27.72
N ILE A 297 -5.33 -0.22 -28.57
CA ILE A 297 -4.97 -1.59 -28.97
C ILE A 297 -4.26 -1.55 -30.33
N PRO A 298 -3.09 -2.22 -30.49
CA PRO A 298 -2.38 -2.31 -31.77
C PRO A 298 -3.20 -2.92 -32.92
N LYS A 299 -2.81 -2.63 -34.16
CA LYS A 299 -3.51 -3.11 -35.36
C LYS A 299 -3.01 -4.51 -35.73
N GLN A 300 -3.77 -5.54 -35.36
CA GLN A 300 -3.50 -6.96 -35.64
C GLN A 300 -2.75 -7.21 -36.97
N GLY A 301 -1.45 -7.50 -36.91
CA GLY A 301 -0.70 -7.87 -38.10
C GLY A 301 0.83 -7.95 -37.97
N ASN A 302 1.47 -7.02 -37.26
CA ASN A 302 2.93 -6.86 -37.35
C ASN A 302 3.73 -7.64 -36.30
N GLY A 303 3.23 -7.78 -35.07
CA GLY A 303 3.93 -8.50 -34.00
C GLY A 303 5.08 -7.68 -33.40
N GLY A 304 4.97 -6.35 -33.46
CA GLY A 304 5.81 -5.46 -32.66
C GLY A 304 5.37 -5.44 -31.19
N LEU A 305 6.03 -4.63 -30.37
CA LEU A 305 5.74 -4.54 -28.94
C LEU A 305 4.43 -3.77 -28.69
N GLU A 306 3.64 -4.24 -27.72
CA GLU A 306 2.41 -3.55 -27.27
C GLU A 306 2.68 -2.34 -26.35
N SER A 307 3.94 -2.08 -25.99
CA SER A 307 4.38 -0.87 -25.28
C SER A 307 4.60 0.31 -26.23
N ALA A 308 4.80 1.50 -25.67
CA ALA A 308 5.27 2.68 -26.42
C ALA A 308 6.66 3.09 -25.93
N MET A 309 7.59 3.29 -26.85
CA MET A 309 9.01 3.59 -26.56
C MET A 309 9.44 4.92 -27.16
N LEU A 310 9.94 5.82 -26.32
CA LEU A 310 10.48 7.13 -26.66
C LEU A 310 11.98 7.16 -26.33
N MET A 311 12.84 7.23 -27.34
CA MET A 311 14.29 7.12 -27.22
C MET A 311 14.99 8.47 -27.40
N SER A 312 16.00 8.73 -26.56
CA SER A 312 16.87 9.91 -26.64
C SER A 312 17.77 9.89 -27.89
N PRO A 313 18.34 11.04 -28.27
CA PRO A 313 19.57 11.06 -29.07
C PRO A 313 20.65 10.17 -28.45
N ILE A 314 21.56 9.66 -29.29
CA ILE A 314 22.70 8.86 -28.83
C ILE A 314 23.60 9.73 -27.95
N ARG A 315 23.82 9.28 -26.72
CA ARG A 315 24.73 9.90 -25.74
C ARG A 315 26.11 9.24 -25.83
N ASN A 316 27.14 10.02 -25.47
CA ASN A 316 28.51 9.52 -25.31
C ASN A 316 28.68 8.86 -23.94
N THR A 317 29.85 8.24 -23.73
CA THR A 317 30.25 7.62 -22.45
C THR A 317 30.08 8.59 -21.27
N THR A 318 29.44 8.16 -20.18
CA THR A 318 29.22 9.03 -19.00
C THR A 318 30.44 9.16 -18.10
N GLY A 319 31.46 8.31 -18.32
CA GLY A 319 32.69 8.28 -17.54
C GLY A 319 32.49 7.88 -16.08
N ALA A 320 33.51 8.13 -15.25
CA ALA A 320 33.57 7.74 -13.85
C ALA A 320 32.54 8.45 -12.95
N THR A 321 32.12 9.65 -13.32
CA THR A 321 31.17 10.47 -12.56
C THR A 321 29.71 10.08 -12.80
N GLY A 322 29.38 9.58 -13.99
CA GLY A 322 28.00 9.33 -14.39
C GLY A 322 27.24 10.57 -14.86
N THR A 323 26.09 10.30 -15.47
CA THR A 323 25.11 11.30 -15.91
C THR A 323 23.79 11.01 -15.21
N CYS A 324 23.04 12.04 -14.83
CA CYS A 324 21.68 11.88 -14.36
C CYS A 324 20.66 12.20 -15.44
N VAL A 325 19.58 11.41 -15.49
CA VAL A 325 18.31 11.77 -16.13
C VAL A 325 17.36 12.27 -15.05
N LYS A 326 16.87 13.49 -15.19
CA LYS A 326 15.69 13.99 -14.46
C LYS A 326 14.51 14.07 -15.41
N PHE A 327 13.32 13.84 -14.88
CA PHE A 327 12.07 13.91 -15.62
C PHE A 327 10.90 14.08 -14.65
N TRP A 328 9.80 14.62 -15.14
CA TRP A 328 8.51 14.52 -14.46
C TRP A 328 7.63 13.50 -15.16
N TYR A 329 6.83 12.78 -14.38
CA TYR A 329 5.92 11.76 -14.90
C TYR A 329 4.57 11.78 -14.17
N SER A 330 3.55 11.27 -14.85
CA SER A 330 2.21 11.08 -14.28
C SER A 330 1.58 9.80 -14.86
N ILE A 331 0.90 9.04 -14.01
CA ILE A 331 0.31 7.72 -14.33
C ILE A 331 -1.13 7.69 -13.82
N GLY A 332 -2.09 7.43 -14.70
CA GLY A 332 -3.50 7.46 -14.34
C GLY A 332 -4.42 6.63 -15.23
N GLY A 333 -5.63 6.38 -14.73
CA GLY A 333 -6.59 5.46 -15.33
C GLY A 333 -6.27 3.98 -15.04
N LEU A 334 -6.88 3.07 -15.81
CA LEU A 334 -6.88 1.64 -15.48
C LEU A 334 -6.04 0.76 -16.41
N SER A 335 -5.70 1.24 -17.60
CA SER A 335 -4.89 0.52 -18.59
C SER A 335 -3.35 0.61 -18.49
N PRO A 336 -2.70 1.43 -17.63
CA PRO A 336 -1.26 1.33 -17.35
C PRO A 336 -0.88 0.07 -16.54
N ASP A 337 0.29 -0.52 -16.78
CA ASP A 337 0.90 -1.58 -15.93
C ASP A 337 2.22 -1.12 -15.29
N ARG A 338 3.10 -0.43 -16.04
CA ARG A 338 4.29 0.28 -15.52
C ARG A 338 4.96 1.23 -16.53
N LEU A 339 5.70 2.22 -16.03
CA LEU A 339 6.63 3.06 -16.77
C LEU A 339 8.07 2.63 -16.45
N ARG A 340 8.93 2.53 -17.45
CA ARG A 340 10.36 2.18 -17.29
C ARG A 340 11.28 3.22 -17.94
N VAL A 341 12.45 3.42 -17.36
CA VAL A 341 13.61 4.03 -18.01
C VAL A 341 14.63 2.93 -18.27
N LEU A 342 15.00 2.74 -19.54
CA LEU A 342 15.96 1.74 -20.00
C LEU A 342 17.20 2.43 -20.55
N LEU A 343 18.37 1.84 -20.37
CA LEU A 343 19.58 2.15 -21.13
C LEU A 343 19.78 1.07 -22.20
N HIS A 344 19.86 1.51 -23.46
CA HIS A 344 20.13 0.65 -24.60
C HIS A 344 21.52 0.95 -25.19
N PRO A 345 22.48 0.00 -25.19
CA PRO A 345 23.82 0.21 -25.73
C PRO A 345 23.82 0.35 -27.26
N VAL A 346 24.64 1.26 -27.81
CA VAL A 346 24.87 1.30 -29.28
C VAL A 346 25.83 0.16 -29.66
N PRO A 347 25.48 -0.73 -30.61
CA PRO A 347 26.38 -1.76 -31.11
C PRO A 347 27.64 -1.16 -31.78
N GLU A 348 28.80 -1.77 -31.57
CA GLU A 348 30.06 -1.37 -32.24
C GLU A 348 30.01 -1.54 -33.78
N SER A 349 29.02 -2.28 -34.29
CA SER A 349 28.75 -2.48 -35.71
C SER A 349 27.75 -1.49 -36.32
N ALA A 350 27.15 -0.59 -35.54
CA ALA A 350 26.18 0.38 -36.04
C ALA A 350 26.83 1.36 -37.05
N SER A 351 26.14 1.66 -38.14
CA SER A 351 26.63 2.56 -39.18
C SER A 351 26.66 4.02 -38.70
N GLU A 352 27.60 4.81 -39.21
CA GLU A 352 27.62 6.26 -38.97
C GLU A 352 26.47 7.01 -39.69
N SER A 353 25.73 6.34 -40.58
CA SER A 353 24.66 6.93 -41.38
C SER A 353 23.26 6.79 -40.77
N ASP A 354 22.88 5.60 -40.31
CA ASP A 354 21.54 5.30 -39.81
C ASP A 354 21.58 4.44 -38.52
N PRO A 355 22.37 4.82 -37.48
CA PRO A 355 22.66 3.95 -36.34
C PRO A 355 21.40 3.52 -35.57
N VAL A 356 20.33 4.30 -35.61
CA VAL A 356 19.05 4.00 -34.94
C VAL A 356 18.33 2.80 -35.57
N ASP A 357 18.44 2.57 -36.89
CA ASP A 357 17.83 1.37 -37.49
C ASP A 357 18.71 0.14 -37.26
N ASP A 358 20.04 0.30 -37.24
CA ASP A 358 20.98 -0.78 -36.91
C ASP A 358 20.86 -1.24 -35.44
N MET A 359 20.63 -0.30 -34.50
CA MET A 359 20.36 -0.59 -33.08
C MET A 359 19.08 -1.41 -32.88
N MET A 360 18.09 -1.24 -33.77
CA MET A 360 16.77 -1.86 -33.65
C MET A 360 16.61 -3.12 -34.54
N GLU A 361 17.61 -3.51 -35.35
CA GLU A 361 17.52 -4.73 -36.16
C GLU A 361 17.55 -5.98 -35.26
N GLY A 362 16.43 -6.70 -35.20
CA GLY A 362 16.30 -7.91 -34.38
C GLY A 362 16.14 -7.66 -32.87
N TYR A 363 15.92 -6.42 -32.44
CA TYR A 363 15.73 -6.03 -31.05
C TYR A 363 14.68 -6.91 -30.32
N ASP A 364 15.13 -7.55 -29.24
CA ASP A 364 14.30 -8.36 -28.33
C ASP A 364 14.32 -7.84 -26.87
N GLY A 365 15.00 -6.73 -26.62
CA GLY A 365 15.18 -6.12 -25.29
C GLY A 365 16.17 -6.85 -24.37
N SER A 366 16.89 -7.88 -24.84
CA SER A 366 17.83 -8.66 -24.00
C SER A 366 19.10 -7.90 -23.61
N GLY A 367 19.46 -6.83 -24.33
CA GLY A 367 20.61 -5.97 -24.05
C GLY A 367 20.29 -4.73 -23.20
N ASP A 368 19.04 -4.54 -22.78
CA ASP A 368 18.58 -3.30 -22.14
C ASP A 368 18.72 -3.37 -20.62
N LEU A 369 19.38 -2.37 -20.02
CA LEU A 369 19.46 -2.23 -18.57
C LEU A 369 18.29 -1.39 -18.05
N VAL A 370 17.47 -1.94 -17.16
CA VAL A 370 16.40 -1.18 -16.48
C VAL A 370 17.06 -0.27 -15.44
N LEU A 371 17.07 1.04 -15.67
CA LEU A 371 17.61 2.03 -14.75
C LEU A 371 16.59 2.42 -13.67
N TRP A 372 15.32 2.54 -14.05
CA TRP A 372 14.24 3.01 -13.18
C TRP A 372 12.89 2.42 -13.61
N GLU A 373 11.98 2.21 -12.65
CA GLU A 373 10.63 1.70 -12.90
C GLU A 373 9.63 2.25 -11.87
N ALA A 374 8.45 2.66 -12.34
CA ALA A 374 7.28 2.99 -11.52
C ALA A 374 6.04 2.22 -12.00
N ARG A 375 5.24 1.74 -11.05
CA ARG A 375 4.00 0.96 -11.28
C ARG A 375 2.77 1.69 -10.75
N ASP A 376 2.99 2.34 -9.62
CA ASP A 376 2.04 3.04 -8.77
C ASP A 376 1.33 4.16 -9.53
N MET A 377 0.01 4.24 -9.40
CA MET A 377 -0.76 5.33 -10.00
C MET A 377 -0.48 6.63 -9.25
N THR A 378 -0.06 7.68 -9.96
CA THR A 378 0.15 9.02 -9.38
C THR A 378 -1.17 9.77 -9.17
N LEU A 379 -2.31 9.15 -9.52
CA LEU A 379 -3.66 9.74 -9.49
C LEU A 379 -3.76 11.03 -10.33
N ALA A 380 -3.04 11.05 -11.45
CA ALA A 380 -2.81 12.19 -12.34
C ALA A 380 -1.96 13.34 -11.76
N GLU A 381 -1.54 13.30 -10.49
CA GLU A 381 -0.53 14.23 -9.97
C GLU A 381 0.82 14.00 -10.69
N TRP A 382 1.56 15.08 -10.94
CA TRP A 382 2.95 14.98 -11.37
C TRP A 382 3.86 14.50 -10.22
N LYS A 383 4.86 13.69 -10.57
CA LYS A 383 5.94 13.20 -9.69
C LYS A 383 7.29 13.37 -10.39
N GLU A 384 8.33 13.65 -9.62
CA GLU A 384 9.69 13.73 -10.16
C GLU A 384 10.32 12.33 -10.18
N GLY A 385 10.87 11.94 -11.33
CA GLY A 385 11.78 10.82 -11.48
C GLY A 385 13.21 11.32 -11.64
N GLN A 386 14.15 10.71 -10.91
CA GLN A 386 15.58 10.93 -11.07
C GLN A 386 16.29 9.58 -11.16
N VAL A 387 17.27 9.47 -12.04
CA VAL A 387 18.16 8.31 -12.10
C VAL A 387 19.54 8.67 -12.65
N VAL A 388 20.58 8.39 -11.87
CA VAL A 388 21.99 8.48 -12.32
C VAL A 388 22.36 7.16 -12.98
N TYR A 389 23.36 7.11 -13.88
CA TYR A 389 23.85 5.83 -14.40
C TYR A 389 25.34 5.81 -14.78
N THR A 390 25.96 4.66 -14.45
CA THR A 390 27.23 4.11 -14.97
C THR A 390 27.22 3.69 -16.44
N PHE A 391 27.86 4.35 -17.43
CA PHE A 391 28.09 3.68 -18.74
C PHE A 391 29.36 4.06 -19.51
N ASP A 392 30.04 3.03 -20.02
CA ASP A 392 31.38 3.08 -20.62
C ASP A 392 31.41 3.22 -22.15
N ARG A 393 30.24 3.08 -22.80
CA ARG A 393 30.08 3.10 -24.26
C ARG A 393 29.01 4.11 -24.70
N LYS A 394 28.85 4.29 -26.01
CA LYS A 394 27.70 5.02 -26.58
C LYS A 394 26.40 4.25 -26.30
N HIS A 395 25.33 4.96 -26.03
CA HIS A 395 24.04 4.41 -25.63
C HIS A 395 22.93 5.42 -25.90
N SER A 396 21.67 4.99 -25.80
CA SER A 396 20.50 5.87 -25.69
C SER A 396 19.68 5.50 -24.46
N ILE A 397 18.92 6.46 -23.94
CA ILE A 397 17.91 6.25 -22.90
C ILE A 397 16.54 6.09 -23.56
N ILE A 398 15.75 5.11 -23.11
CA ILE A 398 14.40 4.84 -23.61
C ILE A 398 13.41 4.96 -22.46
N PHE A 399 12.40 5.82 -22.60
CA PHE A 399 11.19 5.75 -21.79
C PHE A 399 10.21 4.75 -22.42
N GLU A 400 9.89 3.68 -21.68
CA GLU A 400 8.91 2.68 -22.10
C GLU A 400 7.66 2.73 -21.21
N GLY A 401 6.53 3.10 -21.81
CA GLY A 401 5.22 2.91 -21.18
C GLY A 401 4.66 1.53 -21.53
N ILE A 402 4.46 0.69 -20.52
CA ILE A 402 3.88 -0.66 -20.65
C ILE A 402 2.41 -0.62 -20.19
N PRO A 403 1.43 -0.82 -21.08
CA PRO A 403 0.04 -1.00 -20.72
C PRO A 403 -0.24 -2.43 -20.21
N VAL A 404 -1.36 -2.63 -19.51
CA VAL A 404 -1.84 -3.97 -19.12
C VAL A 404 -2.08 -4.86 -20.36
N VAL A 405 -1.92 -6.17 -20.21
CA VAL A 405 -2.03 -7.15 -21.31
C VAL A 405 -3.36 -7.04 -22.07
N SER A 406 -3.33 -7.28 -23.38
CA SER A 406 -4.46 -7.01 -24.28
C SER A 406 -5.70 -7.89 -24.10
N ASP A 407 -5.65 -8.92 -23.25
CA ASP A 407 -6.80 -9.71 -22.80
C ASP A 407 -7.39 -9.29 -21.44
N ASP A 408 -6.75 -8.36 -20.71
CA ASP A 408 -7.30 -7.79 -19.47
C ASP A 408 -8.56 -6.94 -19.75
N ILE A 409 -9.53 -6.99 -18.84
CA ILE A 409 -10.72 -6.13 -18.89
C ILE A 409 -10.37 -4.65 -18.67
N ASN A 410 -9.35 -4.36 -17.85
CA ASN A 410 -8.85 -3.03 -17.56
C ASN A 410 -8.29 -2.33 -18.81
N ARG A 411 -7.77 -3.08 -19.80
CA ARG A 411 -7.28 -2.51 -21.08
C ARG A 411 -8.36 -1.76 -21.87
N ARG A 412 -9.64 -2.07 -21.63
CA ARG A 412 -10.81 -1.43 -22.28
C ARG A 412 -11.16 -0.07 -21.69
N TYR A 413 -10.62 0.25 -20.52
CA TYR A 413 -10.83 1.50 -19.83
C TYR A 413 -9.64 2.43 -20.08
N ARG A 414 -9.93 3.73 -20.06
CA ARG A 414 -8.94 4.78 -20.32
C ARG A 414 -7.78 4.74 -19.34
N GLY A 415 -6.60 5.13 -19.80
CA GLY A 415 -5.46 5.44 -18.96
C GLY A 415 -4.28 5.99 -19.76
N PHE A 416 -3.23 6.37 -19.07
CA PHE A 416 -2.08 7.02 -19.68
C PHE A 416 -0.79 6.89 -18.87
N PHE A 417 0.31 7.14 -19.58
CA PHE A 417 1.55 7.68 -19.04
C PHE A 417 1.79 9.07 -19.63
N ALA A 418 2.22 10.02 -18.82
CA ALA A 418 2.69 11.33 -19.26
C ALA A 418 4.14 11.55 -18.79
N LEU A 419 4.91 12.30 -19.59
CA LEU A 419 6.31 12.66 -19.36
C LEU A 419 6.53 14.13 -19.71
N ASP A 420 7.27 14.84 -18.85
CA ASP A 420 7.53 16.27 -18.96
C ASP A 420 8.93 16.62 -18.40
N GLU A 421 9.45 17.82 -18.70
CA GLU A 421 10.69 18.40 -18.12
C GLU A 421 11.88 17.41 -18.11
N LEU A 422 12.16 16.78 -19.26
CA LEU A 422 13.25 15.80 -19.41
C LEU A 422 14.60 16.53 -19.47
N SER A 423 15.53 16.21 -18.58
CA SER A 423 16.89 16.78 -18.62
C SER A 423 18.00 15.78 -18.33
N PHE A 424 19.15 16.00 -18.97
CA PHE A 424 20.41 15.36 -18.62
C PHE A 424 21.27 16.32 -17.78
N THR A 425 21.71 15.87 -16.60
CA THR A 425 22.50 16.70 -15.66
C THR A 425 23.73 15.95 -15.14
N SER A 426 24.65 16.67 -14.49
CA SER A 426 25.75 16.03 -13.76
C SER A 426 25.21 15.20 -12.59
N SER A 427 25.85 14.07 -12.28
CA SER A 427 25.41 13.15 -11.22
C SER A 427 25.23 13.83 -9.85
N SER A 428 26.09 14.79 -9.53
CA SER A 428 26.02 15.63 -8.31
C SER A 428 24.77 16.51 -8.19
N GLN A 429 23.98 16.68 -9.25
CA GLN A 429 22.69 17.40 -9.20
C GLN A 429 21.49 16.49 -8.91
N CYS A 430 21.69 15.17 -8.80
CA CYS A 430 20.66 14.19 -8.44
C CYS A 430 20.95 13.54 -7.09
N GLY A 431 19.94 12.87 -6.52
CA GLY A 431 20.09 12.10 -5.28
C GLY A 431 21.15 10.99 -5.37
N ALA A 432 21.50 10.41 -4.21
CA ALA A 432 22.66 9.54 -3.99
C ALA A 432 22.61 8.13 -4.62
N PHE A 433 22.14 8.03 -5.87
CA PHE A 433 22.21 6.81 -6.67
C PHE A 433 23.68 6.40 -6.94
N CYS A 434 24.00 5.10 -6.87
CA CYS A 434 25.30 4.59 -7.30
C CYS A 434 25.30 3.10 -7.66
N THR A 435 25.87 2.76 -8.82
CA THR A 435 26.14 1.38 -9.29
C THR A 435 27.64 1.03 -9.25
N PHE A 436 28.44 1.85 -8.56
CA PHE A 436 29.89 1.72 -8.30
C PHE A 436 30.86 1.47 -9.48
N GLU A 437 30.41 1.29 -10.72
CA GLU A 437 31.23 1.06 -11.93
C GLU A 437 32.38 2.05 -12.07
N GLY A 438 32.05 3.34 -11.99
CA GLY A 438 32.98 4.44 -12.23
C GLY A 438 33.78 4.87 -11.01
N GLY A 439 33.33 4.52 -9.80
CA GLY A 439 33.78 5.11 -8.54
C GLY A 439 32.62 5.25 -7.55
N THR A 440 32.76 6.09 -6.52
CA THR A 440 31.77 6.22 -5.44
C THR A 440 30.55 7.09 -5.75
N CYS A 441 30.39 7.60 -6.97
CA CYS A 441 29.26 8.46 -7.38
C CYS A 441 28.99 9.68 -6.47
N GLY A 442 30.01 10.21 -5.77
CA GLY A 442 29.85 11.31 -4.81
C GLY A 442 29.62 10.87 -3.35
N TRP A 443 29.45 9.58 -3.09
CA TRP A 443 29.57 9.02 -1.74
C TRP A 443 31.01 9.17 -1.23
N SER A 444 31.15 9.42 0.06
CA SER A 444 32.40 9.72 0.77
C SER A 444 32.54 8.87 2.02
N GLN A 445 33.75 8.41 2.33
CA GLN A 445 34.03 7.80 3.63
C GLN A 445 33.85 8.83 4.75
N ASP A 446 33.43 8.39 5.93
CA ASP A 446 33.58 9.15 7.16
C ASP A 446 35.07 9.22 7.56
N THR A 447 35.38 10.01 8.59
CA THR A 447 36.69 9.99 9.26
C THR A 447 36.54 9.80 10.78
N ASN A 448 35.32 9.47 11.23
CA ASN A 448 34.96 9.22 12.63
C ASN A 448 34.60 7.73 12.88
N ASP A 449 35.04 6.82 12.01
CA ASP A 449 34.87 5.38 12.07
C ASP A 449 36.22 4.64 12.27
N ASP A 450 36.22 3.31 12.20
CA ASP A 450 37.41 2.48 12.41
C ASP A 450 38.12 2.09 11.10
N PHE A 451 37.43 2.16 9.95
CA PHE A 451 37.97 1.91 8.61
C PHE A 451 37.06 2.27 7.43
N ASP A 452 37.66 2.48 6.26
CA ASP A 452 36.97 2.78 5.00
C ASP A 452 36.25 1.56 4.36
N TRP A 453 35.13 1.82 3.69
CA TRP A 453 34.58 0.93 2.66
C TRP A 453 35.52 0.87 1.43
N GLN A 454 35.60 -0.28 0.76
CA GLN A 454 36.44 -0.48 -0.43
C GLN A 454 35.59 -0.72 -1.68
N LEU A 455 36.11 -0.38 -2.85
CA LEU A 455 35.50 -0.75 -4.13
C LEU A 455 36.19 -1.99 -4.70
N SER A 456 35.41 -2.94 -5.22
CA SER A 456 35.94 -4.07 -6.00
C SER A 456 35.08 -4.36 -7.23
N ARG A 457 35.57 -5.26 -8.09
CA ARG A 457 34.85 -5.84 -9.22
C ARG A 457 34.65 -7.37 -9.11
N GLY A 458 34.84 -7.91 -7.91
CA GLY A 458 34.81 -9.34 -7.61
C GLY A 458 35.61 -9.64 -6.34
N SER A 459 35.17 -10.61 -5.54
CA SER A 459 35.73 -10.76 -4.19
C SER A 459 37.18 -11.22 -4.18
N LEU A 460 37.99 -10.56 -3.34
CA LEU A 460 39.35 -10.98 -2.98
C LEU A 460 39.34 -12.26 -2.13
N ASN A 461 38.23 -12.55 -1.45
CA ASN A 461 37.96 -13.79 -0.72
C ASN A 461 36.67 -14.45 -1.23
N PRO A 462 36.74 -15.34 -2.25
CA PRO A 462 35.57 -16.02 -2.81
C PRO A 462 34.91 -17.04 -1.85
N SER A 463 35.36 -17.10 -0.59
CA SER A 463 34.73 -17.88 0.48
C SER A 463 33.62 -17.12 1.21
N THR A 464 33.61 -15.78 1.12
CA THR A 464 32.76 -14.87 1.91
C THR A 464 32.13 -13.79 1.04
N GLY A 465 32.86 -13.16 0.12
CA GLY A 465 32.36 -12.03 -0.66
C GLY A 465 31.82 -12.41 -2.03
N PRO A 466 31.04 -11.52 -2.68
CA PRO A 466 30.37 -11.82 -3.93
C PRO A 466 31.37 -11.96 -5.10
N PRO A 467 31.24 -13.01 -5.94
CA PRO A 467 32.18 -13.26 -7.03
C PRO A 467 32.06 -12.25 -8.19
N ARG A 468 30.93 -11.55 -8.28
CA ARG A 468 30.65 -10.43 -9.18
C ARG A 468 29.66 -9.46 -8.49
N ASP A 469 29.61 -8.24 -8.99
CA ASP A 469 28.55 -7.25 -8.75
C ASP A 469 27.13 -7.79 -9.02
N ARG A 470 26.11 -7.06 -8.56
CA ARG A 470 24.70 -7.45 -8.71
C ARG A 470 24.26 -7.46 -10.16
N SER A 471 24.65 -6.49 -10.96
CA SER A 471 24.16 -6.32 -12.34
C SER A 471 24.68 -7.43 -13.28
N SER A 472 25.96 -7.77 -13.22
CA SER A 472 26.57 -8.83 -14.03
C SER A 472 26.27 -10.24 -13.49
N PHE A 473 26.02 -10.41 -12.19
CA PHE A 473 25.56 -11.69 -11.63
C PHE A 473 24.21 -12.14 -12.24
N ALA A 474 23.30 -11.21 -12.51
CA ALA A 474 22.00 -11.53 -13.13
C ALA A 474 22.09 -11.87 -14.63
N ASN A 475 23.05 -11.26 -15.33
CA ASN A 475 23.14 -11.29 -16.81
C ASN A 475 24.36 -12.09 -17.35
N ASP A 476 25.10 -12.79 -16.47
CA ASP A 476 26.40 -13.43 -16.75
C ASP A 476 27.42 -12.49 -17.43
N GLY A 477 27.36 -11.20 -17.08
CA GLY A 477 28.09 -10.12 -17.75
C GLY A 477 29.57 -9.97 -17.35
N LEU A 478 30.22 -8.96 -17.93
CA LEU A 478 31.54 -8.48 -17.49
C LEU A 478 31.48 -8.01 -16.03
N MET A 479 32.58 -8.20 -15.31
CA MET A 479 32.74 -7.81 -13.90
C MET A 479 32.56 -6.30 -13.70
N GLY A 480 31.39 -5.94 -13.18
CA GLY A 480 31.01 -4.60 -12.74
C GLY A 480 31.55 -4.23 -11.37
N GLY A 481 31.22 -3.04 -10.87
CA GLY A 481 31.70 -2.49 -9.59
C GLY A 481 30.73 -2.64 -8.43
N TYR A 482 31.24 -2.80 -7.21
CA TYR A 482 30.44 -2.71 -5.97
C TYR A 482 31.29 -2.16 -4.80
N ALA A 483 30.64 -1.65 -3.76
CA ALA A 483 31.30 -1.28 -2.50
C ALA A 483 31.20 -2.41 -1.47
N PHE A 484 32.24 -2.64 -0.67
CA PHE A 484 32.25 -3.68 0.36
C PHE A 484 33.13 -3.36 1.57
N ILE A 485 32.91 -4.10 2.65
CA ILE A 485 33.83 -4.26 3.77
C ILE A 485 34.18 -5.74 3.98
N ASP A 486 35.41 -5.98 4.46
CA ASP A 486 35.96 -7.29 4.80
C ASP A 486 36.30 -7.29 6.31
N SER A 487 35.86 -8.33 7.03
CA SER A 487 36.15 -8.55 8.45
C SER A 487 37.55 -9.11 8.76
N SER A 488 38.39 -9.32 7.74
CA SER A 488 39.74 -9.88 7.91
C SER A 488 40.69 -8.97 8.70
N TYR A 489 41.79 -9.56 9.18
CA TYR A 489 42.79 -8.83 9.97
C TYR A 489 43.34 -7.62 9.18
N PRO A 490 43.33 -6.39 9.74
CA PRO A 490 43.44 -6.08 11.17
C PRO A 490 42.13 -5.84 11.94
N ARG A 491 40.97 -6.08 11.33
CA ARG A 491 39.66 -5.78 11.93
C ARG A 491 39.37 -6.55 13.22
N ARG A 492 38.43 -6.02 14.01
CA ARG A 492 37.96 -6.60 15.28
C ARG A 492 36.43 -6.56 15.37
N PRO A 493 35.81 -7.40 16.22
CA PRO A 493 34.38 -7.32 16.48
C PRO A 493 33.98 -5.94 17.02
N GLY A 494 33.00 -5.31 16.37
CA GLY A 494 32.55 -3.95 16.66
C GLY A 494 33.35 -2.83 15.97
N ASP A 495 34.38 -3.13 15.16
CA ASP A 495 34.95 -2.14 14.23
C ASP A 495 33.86 -1.72 13.22
N THR A 496 33.74 -0.42 12.96
CA THR A 496 32.73 0.17 12.06
C THR A 496 33.33 0.87 10.84
N ALA A 497 32.56 0.92 9.76
CA ALA A 497 32.89 1.61 8.51
C ALA A 497 31.67 2.36 7.96
N ARG A 498 31.80 3.64 7.62
CA ARG A 498 30.68 4.54 7.28
C ARG A 498 30.86 5.18 5.90
N LEU A 499 30.01 4.81 4.96
CA LEU A 499 29.92 5.45 3.64
C LEU A 499 28.75 6.45 3.66
N MET A 500 29.06 7.75 3.57
CA MET A 500 28.10 8.86 3.65
C MET A 500 27.78 9.44 2.27
N SER A 501 26.52 9.80 2.05
CA SER A 501 26.07 10.51 0.86
C SER A 501 26.51 11.98 0.85
N GLN A 502 26.31 12.63 -0.30
CA GLN A 502 26.15 14.09 -0.34
C GLN A 502 24.95 14.55 0.52
N GLU A 503 24.86 15.84 0.80
CA GLU A 503 23.76 16.43 1.57
C GLU A 503 22.46 16.48 0.76
N PHE A 504 21.38 15.98 1.36
CA PHE A 504 20.00 16.17 0.93
C PHE A 504 19.38 17.33 1.70
N GLN A 505 18.49 18.09 1.06
CA GLN A 505 17.61 19.03 1.77
C GLN A 505 16.47 18.28 2.48
N GLY A 506 15.84 18.92 3.46
CA GLY A 506 14.70 18.33 4.19
C GLY A 506 13.58 17.89 3.24
N THR A 507 13.06 16.68 3.44
CA THR A 507 11.97 16.10 2.67
C THR A 507 10.64 16.78 3.00
N ASN A 508 9.81 17.03 2.01
CA ASN A 508 8.39 17.33 2.25
C ASN A 508 7.72 16.10 2.90
N PRO A 509 7.04 16.22 4.06
CA PRO A 509 6.36 15.08 4.69
C PRO A 509 5.35 14.35 3.79
N ASP A 510 4.74 15.06 2.83
CA ASP A 510 3.81 14.48 1.85
C ASP A 510 4.48 13.85 0.63
N SER A 511 5.82 13.95 0.54
CA SER A 511 6.65 13.34 -0.49
C SER A 511 7.99 12.91 0.12
N PRO A 512 8.00 11.90 1.01
CA PRO A 512 9.24 11.27 1.46
C PRO A 512 9.95 10.62 0.28
N LEU A 513 11.17 10.15 0.52
CA LEU A 513 11.96 9.43 -0.48
C LEU A 513 11.94 7.93 -0.17
N CYS A 514 11.95 7.10 -1.20
CA CYS A 514 12.20 5.66 -1.09
C CYS A 514 13.64 5.39 -1.52
N MET A 515 14.46 4.83 -0.65
CA MET A 515 15.76 4.28 -1.05
C MET A 515 15.66 2.78 -1.29
N ARG A 516 16.24 2.33 -2.40
CA ARG A 516 16.45 0.92 -2.75
C ARG A 516 17.93 0.70 -2.98
N PHE A 517 18.46 -0.43 -2.53
CA PHE A 517 19.84 -0.84 -2.76
C PHE A 517 19.92 -2.36 -2.78
N TRP A 518 20.98 -2.92 -3.33
CA TRP A 518 21.29 -4.34 -3.22
C TRP A 518 22.42 -4.55 -2.23
N THR A 519 22.41 -5.69 -1.55
CA THR A 519 23.43 -6.06 -0.59
C THR A 519 23.67 -7.57 -0.60
N HIS A 520 24.88 -7.96 -0.19
CA HIS A 520 25.33 -9.33 -0.02
C HIS A 520 26.05 -9.41 1.33
N MET A 521 25.63 -10.34 2.20
CA MET A 521 26.09 -10.44 3.59
C MET A 521 26.30 -11.92 3.92
N TYR A 522 27.54 -12.41 3.80
CA TYR A 522 27.83 -13.84 3.92
C TYR A 522 29.11 -14.15 4.70
N GLY A 523 29.03 -15.19 5.55
CA GLY A 523 30.11 -15.64 6.42
C GLY A 523 29.89 -15.29 7.90
N ASN A 524 30.48 -16.09 8.79
CA ASN A 524 30.30 -15.96 10.25
C ASN A 524 31.02 -14.76 10.89
N GLY A 525 31.72 -13.95 10.09
CA GLY A 525 32.31 -12.66 10.48
C GLY A 525 31.44 -11.44 10.19
N VAL A 526 30.27 -11.61 9.58
CA VAL A 526 29.31 -10.52 9.38
C VAL A 526 28.75 -10.06 10.73
N GLY A 527 28.82 -8.76 11.01
CA GLY A 527 28.20 -8.12 12.18
C GLY A 527 26.82 -7.58 11.82
N SER A 528 26.77 -6.32 11.39
CA SER A 528 25.54 -5.64 10.98
C SER A 528 25.76 -4.75 9.75
N LEU A 529 24.67 -4.47 9.02
CA LEU A 529 24.57 -3.39 8.05
C LEU A 529 23.39 -2.51 8.45
N SER A 530 23.65 -1.23 8.67
CA SER A 530 22.63 -0.24 9.02
C SER A 530 22.58 0.88 7.98
N VAL A 531 21.37 1.38 7.71
CA VAL A 531 21.15 2.68 7.08
C VAL A 531 20.76 3.68 8.17
N LEU A 532 21.46 4.81 8.20
CA LEU A 532 21.19 5.92 9.11
C LEU A 532 20.90 7.20 8.34
N ILE A 533 20.09 8.06 8.94
CA ILE A 533 19.96 9.47 8.58
C ILE A 533 20.81 10.25 9.57
N TYR A 534 21.88 10.90 9.08
CA TYR A 534 22.68 11.85 9.84
C TYR A 534 22.12 13.26 9.63
N ASP A 535 21.65 13.90 10.70
CA ASP A 535 21.11 15.26 10.65
C ASP A 535 22.24 16.30 10.66
N VAL A 536 22.26 17.20 9.66
CA VAL A 536 23.37 18.14 9.45
C VAL A 536 23.37 19.30 10.45
N ASN A 537 22.24 19.60 11.10
CA ASN A 537 22.12 20.71 12.05
C ASN A 537 22.50 20.33 13.48
N SER A 538 22.18 19.10 13.89
CA SER A 538 22.39 18.54 15.23
C SER A 538 23.64 17.66 15.33
N ALA A 539 24.10 17.10 14.19
CA ALA A 539 25.13 16.07 14.11
C ALA A 539 24.77 14.75 14.82
N GLU A 540 23.47 14.41 14.84
CA GLU A 540 22.95 13.17 15.42
C GLU A 540 22.59 12.13 14.34
N ASP A 541 22.91 10.86 14.60
CA ASP A 541 22.55 9.72 13.76
C ASP A 541 21.18 9.13 14.18
N ARG A 542 20.32 8.85 13.20
CA ARG A 542 19.06 8.12 13.38
C ARG A 542 19.01 6.89 12.45
N VAL A 543 19.11 5.70 13.03
CA VAL A 543 18.91 4.43 12.30
C VAL A 543 17.49 4.37 11.71
N ILE A 544 17.38 3.93 10.46
CA ILE A 544 16.10 3.70 9.75
C ILE A 544 15.93 2.27 9.23
N TRP A 545 17.04 1.54 9.01
CA TRP A 545 17.04 0.15 8.53
C TRP A 545 18.25 -0.58 9.13
N THR A 546 18.14 -1.85 9.52
CA THR A 546 19.29 -2.66 9.97
C THR A 546 19.09 -4.16 9.77
N ILE A 547 20.12 -4.85 9.26
CA ILE A 547 20.22 -6.32 9.28
C ILE A 547 21.47 -6.72 10.09
N SER A 548 21.44 -7.89 10.73
CA SER A 548 22.58 -8.43 11.48
C SER A 548 22.73 -9.94 11.26
N GLY A 549 23.98 -10.41 11.25
CA GLY A 549 24.35 -11.78 10.88
C GLY A 549 24.36 -12.05 9.38
N GLU A 550 24.63 -13.29 8.97
CA GLU A 550 24.64 -13.66 7.55
C GLU A 550 23.23 -13.80 6.96
N ALA A 551 23.05 -13.29 5.74
CA ALA A 551 21.86 -13.43 4.91
C ALA A 551 22.02 -14.52 3.82
N GLY A 552 23.19 -15.16 3.76
CA GLY A 552 23.52 -16.20 2.78
C GLY A 552 24.24 -15.67 1.53
N ASN A 553 24.79 -16.58 0.73
CA ASN A 553 25.61 -16.24 -0.44
C ASN A 553 24.77 -15.87 -1.68
N ALA A 554 24.02 -14.78 -1.58
CA ALA A 554 23.23 -14.20 -2.67
C ALA A 554 23.10 -12.69 -2.50
N TRP A 555 22.94 -11.97 -3.62
CA TRP A 555 22.52 -10.57 -3.60
C TRP A 555 21.02 -10.50 -3.30
N TYR A 556 20.61 -9.67 -2.34
CA TYR A 556 19.21 -9.38 -2.02
C TYR A 556 18.98 -7.88 -1.94
N GLN A 557 17.73 -7.45 -2.06
CA GLN A 557 17.37 -6.03 -2.10
C GLN A 557 17.01 -5.51 -0.70
N GLY A 558 17.64 -4.41 -0.30
CA GLY A 558 17.21 -3.56 0.81
C GLY A 558 16.34 -2.41 0.30
N GLN A 559 15.31 -2.05 1.06
CA GLN A 559 14.44 -0.90 0.81
C GLN A 559 14.10 -0.22 2.13
N VAL A 560 14.04 1.12 2.15
CA VAL A 560 13.69 1.90 3.35
C VAL A 560 13.07 3.26 2.98
N PRO A 561 12.05 3.74 3.73
CA PRO A 561 11.56 5.11 3.62
C PRO A 561 12.53 6.10 4.29
N ILE A 562 12.86 7.16 3.57
CA ILE A 562 13.70 8.28 4.02
C ILE A 562 12.83 9.52 4.16
N ALA A 563 12.73 10.02 5.39
CA ALA A 563 12.09 11.29 5.71
C ALA A 563 12.87 12.02 6.80
N SER A 564 13.06 13.33 6.62
CA SER A 564 13.72 14.24 7.54
C SER A 564 13.20 15.67 7.32
N PRO A 565 12.76 16.41 8.35
CA PRO A 565 12.34 17.81 8.20
C PRO A 565 13.51 18.77 7.96
N THR A 566 14.73 18.31 8.20
CA THR A 566 16.01 19.03 8.21
C THR A 566 16.96 18.48 7.14
N PRO A 567 17.92 19.28 6.64
CA PRO A 567 18.99 18.78 5.77
C PRO A 567 19.78 17.64 6.43
N PHE A 568 20.08 16.61 5.64
CA PHE A 568 20.56 15.34 6.15
C PHE A 568 21.51 14.64 5.17
N LYS A 569 22.19 13.61 5.65
CA LYS A 569 22.93 12.64 4.83
C LYS A 569 22.41 11.23 5.11
N VAL A 570 22.49 10.37 4.10
CA VAL A 570 22.32 8.92 4.25
C VAL A 570 23.68 8.32 4.57
N VAL A 571 23.73 7.40 5.51
CA VAL A 571 24.96 6.68 5.89
C VAL A 571 24.70 5.18 5.79
N PHE A 572 25.52 4.48 5.02
CA PHE A 572 25.66 3.02 5.12
C PHE A 572 26.75 2.72 6.13
N GLN A 573 26.37 2.15 7.28
CA GLN A 573 27.32 1.71 8.31
C GLN A 573 27.42 0.19 8.30
N GLY A 574 28.60 -0.33 7.99
CA GLY A 574 28.93 -1.74 8.17
C GLY A 574 29.67 -1.96 9.50
N GLU A 575 29.33 -3.02 10.20
CA GLU A 575 29.93 -3.44 11.47
C GLU A 575 30.54 -4.84 11.34
N VAL A 576 31.76 -5.00 11.85
CA VAL A 576 32.46 -6.30 11.86
C VAL A 576 31.96 -7.18 13.00
N GLY A 577 31.59 -8.42 12.67
CA GLY A 577 31.06 -9.39 13.61
C GLY A 577 32.12 -10.11 14.45
N ALA A 578 31.73 -11.20 15.11
CA ALA A 578 32.57 -11.89 16.09
C ALA A 578 33.80 -12.64 15.50
N ASN A 579 33.90 -12.78 14.18
CA ASN A 579 34.94 -13.54 13.49
C ASN A 579 35.51 -12.75 12.29
N SER A 580 36.66 -13.17 11.76
CA SER A 580 37.33 -12.53 10.63
C SER A 580 37.07 -13.25 9.29
N LEU A 581 35.82 -13.69 9.08
CA LEU A 581 35.39 -14.52 7.94
C LEU A 581 33.95 -14.15 7.53
N GLY A 582 33.78 -12.93 7.03
CA GLY A 582 32.53 -12.43 6.48
C GLY A 582 32.73 -11.10 5.78
N ASP A 583 32.04 -10.93 4.65
CA ASP A 583 32.05 -9.70 3.88
C ASP A 583 30.63 -9.12 3.86
N ILE A 584 30.53 -7.78 3.83
CA ILE A 584 29.28 -7.05 3.56
C ILE A 584 29.52 -6.20 2.31
N ALA A 585 28.74 -6.40 1.27
CA ALA A 585 28.75 -5.59 0.06
C ALA A 585 27.43 -4.83 -0.14
N ILE A 586 27.49 -3.69 -0.80
CA ILE A 586 26.35 -2.88 -1.25
C ILE A 586 26.54 -2.46 -2.72
N ASP A 587 25.44 -2.39 -3.46
CA ASP A 587 25.41 -2.18 -4.90
C ASP A 587 24.06 -1.59 -5.37
N ASP A 588 23.97 -1.14 -6.62
CA ASP A 588 22.73 -0.69 -7.30
C ASP A 588 21.85 0.22 -6.41
N ILE A 589 22.46 1.22 -5.76
CA ILE A 589 21.77 2.18 -4.88
C ILE A 589 20.94 3.15 -5.74
N SER A 590 19.69 3.39 -5.35
CA SER A 590 18.76 4.32 -5.99
C SER A 590 17.84 5.00 -4.97
N VAL A 591 17.45 6.24 -5.26
CA VAL A 591 16.54 7.03 -4.41
C VAL A 591 15.48 7.66 -5.30
N VAL A 592 14.19 7.44 -4.99
CA VAL A 592 13.04 7.94 -5.76
C VAL A 592 12.05 8.66 -4.85
N GLN A 593 11.15 9.50 -5.40
CA GLN A 593 10.06 10.09 -4.62
C GLN A 593 8.98 9.04 -4.28
N GLY A 594 8.39 9.14 -3.09
CA GLY A 594 7.32 8.26 -2.58
C GLY A 594 7.71 7.54 -1.28
N ALA A 595 6.70 7.18 -0.48
CA ALA A 595 6.90 6.25 0.63
C ALA A 595 6.98 4.82 0.10
N CYS A 596 7.76 3.96 0.76
CA CYS A 596 7.84 2.55 0.46
C CYS A 596 8.18 1.76 1.74
N PRO A 597 7.79 0.48 1.83
CA PRO A 597 7.99 -0.30 3.04
C PRO A 597 9.45 -0.67 3.28
N SER A 598 9.81 -0.85 4.54
CA SER A 598 11.08 -1.41 4.97
C SER A 598 11.21 -2.88 4.52
N ALA A 599 12.10 -3.16 3.57
CA ALA A 599 12.34 -4.50 3.04
C ALA A 599 13.82 -4.92 3.21
N PRO A 600 14.13 -6.19 3.53
CA PRO A 600 13.18 -7.22 3.98
C PRO A 600 12.53 -6.82 5.31
N GLN A 601 11.32 -7.33 5.56
CA GLN A 601 10.44 -6.98 6.68
C GLN A 601 11.14 -6.92 8.06
N VAL A 602 12.10 -7.82 8.31
CA VAL A 602 12.88 -7.90 9.56
C VAL A 602 13.85 -6.73 9.79
N ALA A 603 14.09 -5.89 8.79
CA ALA A 603 15.07 -4.82 8.82
C ALA A 603 14.51 -3.46 9.27
N ALA A 604 13.20 -3.35 9.48
CA ALA A 604 12.53 -2.12 9.89
C ALA A 604 13.02 -1.64 11.28
N ALA A 605 13.49 -0.40 11.37
CA ALA A 605 13.94 0.17 12.64
C ALA A 605 12.78 0.58 13.59
N LYS A 606 11.53 0.62 13.09
CA LYS A 606 10.33 0.93 13.88
C LYS A 606 9.38 -0.25 13.96
N SER A 607 8.72 -0.38 15.11
CA SER A 607 7.62 -1.33 15.29
C SER A 607 6.37 -0.85 14.55
N GLY A 608 5.78 -1.70 13.72
CA GLY A 608 4.54 -1.45 12.98
C GLY A 608 4.68 -1.53 11.46
N ASP A 609 5.88 -1.33 10.92
CA ASP A 609 6.18 -1.58 9.51
C ASP A 609 5.85 -3.05 9.16
N CYS A 610 5.14 -3.27 8.06
CA CYS A 610 4.73 -4.60 7.64
C CYS A 610 4.37 -4.69 6.15
N THR A 611 5.17 -5.45 5.39
CA THR A 611 4.85 -5.90 4.02
C THR A 611 4.04 -7.19 3.99
N PHE A 612 3.76 -7.80 5.14
CA PHE A 612 3.17 -9.13 5.29
C PHE A 612 3.87 -10.30 4.58
N GLU A 613 4.89 -10.09 3.74
CA GLU A 613 5.59 -11.13 2.98
C GLU A 613 6.16 -12.30 3.81
N VAL A 614 6.57 -12.07 5.07
CA VAL A 614 7.12 -13.13 5.95
C VAL A 614 6.08 -13.62 6.94
N ASP A 615 5.50 -12.69 7.70
CA ASP A 615 4.51 -12.94 8.76
C ASP A 615 3.68 -11.67 9.01
N GLU A 616 2.80 -11.67 10.02
CA GLU A 616 1.96 -10.52 10.38
C GLU A 616 2.71 -9.40 11.14
N CYS A 617 4.03 -9.44 11.28
CA CYS A 617 4.86 -8.40 11.94
C CYS A 617 4.45 -8.06 13.38
N ASN A 618 3.83 -9.01 14.09
CA ASN A 618 3.17 -8.86 15.40
C ASN A 618 1.90 -7.97 15.39
N TRP A 619 1.35 -7.60 14.22
CA TRP A 619 -0.06 -7.20 14.13
C TRP A 619 -0.95 -8.40 14.45
N ALA A 620 -2.06 -8.16 15.15
CA ALA A 620 -2.94 -9.21 15.65
C ALA A 620 -4.42 -8.83 15.61
N ASN A 621 -5.28 -9.82 15.39
CA ASN A 621 -6.71 -9.70 15.71
C ASN A 621 -6.91 -9.79 17.24
N PRO A 622 -7.92 -9.12 17.83
CA PRO A 622 -8.21 -9.20 19.27
C PRO A 622 -8.71 -10.59 19.69
N SER A 623 -8.84 -10.86 21.00
CA SER A 623 -9.42 -12.13 21.43
C SER A 623 -10.94 -12.15 21.22
N PRO A 624 -11.53 -13.25 20.73
CA PRO A 624 -12.97 -13.48 20.74
C PRO A 624 -13.61 -13.42 22.15
N ARG A 625 -12.79 -13.42 23.21
CA ARG A 625 -13.22 -13.19 24.60
C ARG A 625 -13.47 -11.71 24.91
N ASP A 626 -12.73 -10.81 24.27
CA ASP A 626 -12.78 -9.37 24.50
C ASP A 626 -14.00 -8.74 23.80
N ARG A 627 -14.55 -9.44 22.79
CA ARG A 627 -15.71 -9.02 21.98
C ARG A 627 -15.52 -7.64 21.36
N LEU A 628 -14.29 -7.40 20.91
CA LEU A 628 -13.91 -6.14 20.29
C LEU A 628 -14.33 -6.08 18.82
N ASP A 629 -14.64 -7.20 18.18
CA ASP A 629 -15.10 -7.36 16.80
C ASP A 629 -15.84 -8.69 16.59
N GLU A 630 -16.23 -8.98 15.34
CA GLU A 630 -17.05 -10.13 14.95
C GLU A 630 -16.38 -11.05 13.92
N MET A 631 -15.27 -10.64 13.29
CA MET A 631 -14.46 -11.46 12.38
C MET A 631 -12.99 -11.01 12.34
N ASP A 632 -12.09 -11.94 12.01
CA ASP A 632 -10.65 -11.70 11.90
C ASP A 632 -10.22 -11.22 10.49
N TRP A 633 -9.18 -10.38 10.42
CA TRP A 633 -8.36 -10.20 9.21
C TRP A 633 -7.46 -11.42 8.99
N VAL A 634 -7.23 -11.80 7.73
CA VAL A 634 -6.49 -13.03 7.37
C VAL A 634 -5.40 -12.74 6.33
N ARG A 635 -4.15 -13.03 6.70
CA ARG A 635 -3.00 -13.04 5.80
C ARG A 635 -3.20 -14.08 4.70
N SER A 636 -3.15 -13.66 3.44
CA SER A 636 -3.48 -14.50 2.28
C SER A 636 -2.54 -14.27 1.11
N VAL A 637 -2.18 -15.34 0.40
CA VAL A 637 -1.43 -15.23 -0.87
C VAL A 637 -2.34 -14.71 -1.99
N ALA A 638 -1.79 -13.89 -2.89
CA ALA A 638 -2.54 -13.32 -4.00
C ALA A 638 -3.15 -14.39 -4.94
N ALA A 639 -2.45 -15.51 -5.16
CA ALA A 639 -2.88 -16.61 -6.06
C ALA A 639 -4.19 -17.32 -5.63
N ASP A 640 -4.50 -17.37 -4.33
CA ASP A 640 -5.72 -18.00 -3.81
C ASP A 640 -6.95 -17.08 -3.92
N ASN A 641 -6.71 -15.79 -4.19
CA ASN A 641 -7.71 -14.75 -4.27
C ASN A 641 -8.07 -14.38 -5.71
N ARG A 642 -9.28 -13.84 -5.90
CA ARG A 642 -9.68 -13.28 -7.21
C ARG A 642 -9.23 -11.83 -7.37
N TYR A 643 -9.28 -11.08 -6.28
CA TYR A 643 -8.90 -9.68 -6.17
C TYR A 643 -8.45 -9.41 -4.72
N PRO A 644 -7.35 -8.67 -4.47
CA PRO A 644 -6.27 -8.34 -5.40
C PRO A 644 -5.70 -9.58 -6.11
N ALA A 645 -5.59 -9.54 -7.44
CA ALA A 645 -5.06 -10.66 -8.24
C ALA A 645 -3.52 -10.69 -8.26
N ARG A 646 -2.90 -9.58 -7.86
CA ARG A 646 -1.47 -9.43 -7.58
C ARG A 646 -1.35 -8.73 -6.24
N ASP A 647 -0.39 -9.20 -5.46
CA ASP A 647 0.20 -8.56 -4.28
C ASP A 647 0.68 -7.11 -4.58
N HIS A 648 0.83 -6.24 -3.57
CA HIS A 648 1.45 -4.94 -3.80
C HIS A 648 2.97 -5.01 -3.68
N THR A 649 3.51 -5.44 -2.52
CA THR A 649 4.94 -5.38 -2.19
C THR A 649 5.87 -5.85 -3.32
N ILE A 650 5.58 -7.02 -3.89
CA ILE A 650 6.37 -7.63 -4.98
C ILE A 650 5.63 -7.64 -6.33
N GLY A 651 4.36 -7.21 -6.38
CA GLY A 651 3.60 -7.09 -7.63
C GLY A 651 3.33 -8.42 -8.34
N THR A 652 3.29 -9.56 -7.62
CA THR A 652 3.12 -10.91 -8.19
C THR A 652 1.90 -11.64 -7.65
N THR A 653 1.60 -12.83 -8.20
CA THR A 653 0.60 -13.74 -7.62
C THR A 653 1.10 -14.50 -6.40
N GLN A 654 2.38 -14.39 -6.02
CA GLN A 654 3.00 -15.19 -4.95
C GLN A 654 3.21 -14.44 -3.64
N GLY A 655 3.02 -13.11 -3.63
CA GLY A 655 3.11 -12.31 -2.42
C GLY A 655 1.85 -12.39 -1.54
N PHE A 656 1.95 -11.84 -0.33
CA PHE A 656 1.00 -11.97 0.76
C PHE A 656 0.55 -10.62 1.31
N TYR A 657 -0.77 -10.42 1.35
CA TYR A 657 -1.41 -9.25 1.97
C TYR A 657 -2.45 -9.66 3.02
N MET A 658 -2.91 -8.71 3.83
CA MET A 658 -4.04 -8.93 4.74
C MET A 658 -5.35 -8.72 3.99
N THR A 659 -6.21 -9.73 3.91
CA THR A 659 -7.59 -9.55 3.41
C THR A 659 -8.61 -9.71 4.53
N LEU A 660 -9.76 -9.04 4.37
CA LEU A 660 -10.92 -9.27 5.19
C LEU A 660 -11.79 -10.34 4.50
N PRO A 661 -11.82 -11.60 4.99
CA PRO A 661 -12.53 -12.69 4.31
C PRO A 661 -14.05 -12.52 4.38
N ARG A 662 -14.75 -12.90 3.29
CA ARG A 662 -16.22 -12.83 3.22
C ARG A 662 -16.87 -14.18 3.51
N GLY A 663 -17.41 -14.33 4.73
CA GLY A 663 -18.05 -15.53 5.25
C GLY A 663 -19.55 -15.66 4.92
N ALA A 664 -20.04 -16.89 4.79
CA ALA A 664 -21.42 -17.19 4.35
C ALA A 664 -22.56 -16.81 5.33
N VAL A 665 -22.23 -16.25 6.50
CA VAL A 665 -23.19 -15.90 7.58
C VAL A 665 -23.07 -14.42 8.00
N GLN A 666 -22.16 -13.66 7.38
CA GLN A 666 -21.92 -12.24 7.68
C GLN A 666 -23.13 -11.35 7.37
N ARG A 667 -23.19 -10.22 8.07
CA ARG A 667 -24.23 -9.20 8.02
C ARG A 667 -23.60 -7.83 7.74
N GLY A 668 -24.40 -6.91 7.21
CA GLY A 668 -24.03 -5.50 7.22
C GLY A 668 -23.91 -5.01 8.67
N GLY A 669 -22.80 -4.34 8.99
CA GLY A 669 -22.41 -3.91 10.33
C GLY A 669 -21.44 -4.85 11.06
N ASP A 670 -21.23 -6.08 10.58
CA ASP A 670 -20.19 -6.96 11.16
C ASP A 670 -18.79 -6.40 10.85
N ARG A 671 -17.88 -6.45 11.83
CA ARG A 671 -16.59 -5.73 11.80
C ARG A 671 -15.40 -6.61 12.21
N SER A 672 -14.21 -6.13 11.88
CA SER A 672 -12.89 -6.68 12.20
C SER A 672 -11.92 -5.58 12.67
N TRP A 673 -11.01 -5.92 13.59
CA TRP A 673 -9.90 -5.06 14.00
C TRP A 673 -8.55 -5.77 13.80
N LEU A 674 -7.66 -5.18 12.99
CA LEU A 674 -6.23 -5.54 12.96
C LEU A 674 -5.46 -4.52 13.79
N ILE A 675 -4.85 -4.97 14.89
CA ILE A 675 -4.26 -4.14 15.93
C ILE A 675 -2.73 -4.25 15.88
N SER A 676 -2.03 -3.12 15.92
CA SER A 676 -0.57 -3.09 15.94
C SER A 676 0.02 -3.55 17.28
N PRO A 677 1.33 -3.86 17.33
CA PRO A 677 2.09 -3.77 18.57
C PRO A 677 1.96 -2.38 19.21
N THR A 678 2.20 -2.28 20.52
CA THR A 678 2.28 -0.98 21.20
C THR A 678 3.45 -0.17 20.65
N MET A 679 3.14 1.02 20.14
CA MET A 679 4.08 2.02 19.65
C MET A 679 4.37 3.03 20.76
N THR A 680 5.64 3.43 20.89
CA THR A 680 6.05 4.48 21.82
C THR A 680 5.49 5.83 21.39
N GLY A 681 4.99 6.62 22.35
CA GLY A 681 4.54 7.99 22.09
C GLY A 681 5.66 8.92 21.63
N SER A 682 5.30 9.97 20.87
CA SER A 682 6.22 10.99 20.34
C SER A 682 5.52 12.35 20.22
N PRO A 683 6.14 13.46 20.70
CA PRO A 683 5.63 14.81 20.47
C PRO A 683 5.90 15.27 19.02
N ASP A 684 6.97 14.78 18.40
CA ASP A 684 7.27 15.02 16.99
C ASP A 684 6.31 14.20 16.12
N PRO A 685 5.66 14.81 15.12
CA PRO A 685 4.68 14.14 14.28
C PRO A 685 5.32 13.07 13.38
N MET A 686 4.56 12.00 13.18
CA MET A 686 4.88 10.90 12.29
C MET A 686 3.79 10.71 11.24
N CYS A 687 4.14 9.97 10.20
CA CYS A 687 3.25 9.54 9.14
C CYS A 687 3.15 8.03 9.14
N ILE A 688 1.94 7.51 9.05
CA ILE A 688 1.68 6.13 8.64
C ILE A 688 1.21 6.13 7.19
N ALA A 689 1.89 5.38 6.35
CA ALA A 689 1.46 5.05 5.00
C ALA A 689 1.13 3.56 4.92
N PHE A 690 0.24 3.20 4.00
CA PHE A 690 -0.18 1.83 3.75
C PHE A 690 -0.84 1.74 2.39
N TRP A 691 -0.88 0.55 1.80
CA TRP A 691 -1.64 0.29 0.60
C TRP A 691 -2.96 -0.40 0.95
N TYR A 692 -4.03 -0.01 0.27
CA TYR A 692 -5.37 -0.56 0.50
C TYR A 692 -6.07 -0.93 -0.80
N PHE A 693 -6.98 -1.90 -0.70
CA PHE A 693 -7.83 -2.35 -1.79
C PHE A 693 -9.28 -2.35 -1.31
N MET A 694 -10.17 -1.74 -2.09
CA MET A 694 -11.62 -1.68 -1.79
C MET A 694 -12.41 -1.75 -3.10
N TYR A 695 -12.74 -2.96 -3.53
CA TYR A 695 -13.35 -3.21 -4.84
C TYR A 695 -14.70 -3.92 -4.73
N GLU A 696 -15.74 -3.35 -5.33
CA GLU A 696 -17.03 -4.01 -5.53
C GLU A 696 -17.25 -4.17 -7.05
N PRO A 697 -17.03 -5.37 -7.64
CA PRO A 697 -17.05 -5.59 -9.10
C PRO A 697 -18.42 -5.44 -9.74
N PHE A 698 -19.49 -5.50 -8.94
CA PHE A 698 -20.87 -5.29 -9.37
C PHE A 698 -21.59 -4.44 -8.33
N ILE A 699 -21.94 -3.21 -8.71
CA ILE A 699 -22.72 -2.29 -7.90
C ILE A 699 -24.20 -2.44 -8.31
N ASP A 700 -25.06 -2.74 -7.34
CA ASP A 700 -26.51 -2.82 -7.55
C ASP A 700 -27.10 -1.42 -7.84
N PRO A 701 -28.20 -1.31 -8.60
CA PRO A 701 -29.00 -0.08 -8.68
C PRO A 701 -29.36 0.60 -7.33
N SER A 702 -29.30 -0.10 -6.19
CA SER A 702 -29.40 0.51 -4.85
C SER A 702 -28.19 1.34 -4.42
N GLY A 703 -27.07 1.30 -5.15
CA GLY A 703 -25.79 1.89 -4.77
C GLY A 703 -24.78 0.88 -4.21
N PRO A 704 -23.51 1.27 -4.07
CA PRO A 704 -22.46 0.39 -3.55
C PRO A 704 -22.67 0.13 -2.06
N SER A 705 -22.37 -1.08 -1.61
CA SER A 705 -22.64 -1.52 -0.23
C SER A 705 -21.57 -2.48 0.31
N LEU A 706 -20.35 -2.37 -0.24
CA LEU A 706 -19.13 -3.06 0.22
C LEU A 706 -18.89 -2.91 1.72
N GLY A 707 -18.95 -1.69 2.27
CA GLY A 707 -18.59 -1.43 3.67
C GLY A 707 -17.71 -0.20 3.88
N SER A 708 -16.88 -0.22 4.92
CA SER A 708 -15.89 0.83 5.23
C SER A 708 -14.57 0.28 5.75
N LEU A 709 -13.48 0.97 5.44
CA LEU A 709 -12.15 0.77 5.99
C LEU A 709 -11.75 2.04 6.73
N LYS A 710 -11.36 1.93 8.00
CA LYS A 710 -11.03 3.07 8.88
C LYS A 710 -9.69 2.80 9.60
N LEU A 711 -8.99 3.86 9.97
CA LEU A 711 -7.78 3.83 10.78
C LEU A 711 -8.00 4.62 12.07
N HIS A 712 -7.69 4.00 13.19
CA HIS A 712 -7.81 4.60 14.51
C HIS A 712 -6.50 4.54 15.28
N LEU A 713 -6.18 5.61 15.99
CA LEU A 713 -5.15 5.62 17.04
C LEU A 713 -5.84 5.41 18.38
N ARG A 714 -5.35 4.48 19.20
CA ARG A 714 -5.93 4.17 20.51
C ARG A 714 -4.86 4.24 21.59
N TYR A 715 -5.08 5.09 22.59
CA TYR A 715 -4.11 5.41 23.63
C TYR A 715 -4.81 5.66 24.97
N GLN A 716 -4.06 5.61 26.07
CA GLN A 716 -4.57 5.98 27.39
C GLN A 716 -4.22 7.44 27.70
N SER A 717 -5.20 8.25 28.08
CA SER A 717 -5.01 9.65 28.44
C SER A 717 -4.28 9.80 29.78
N SER A 718 -3.80 11.02 30.05
CA SER A 718 -3.23 11.40 31.35
C SER A 718 -4.20 11.26 32.53
N GLU A 719 -5.51 11.23 32.28
CA GLU A 719 -6.56 10.99 33.27
C GLU A 719 -6.87 9.49 33.48
N GLY A 720 -6.27 8.62 32.66
CA GLY A 720 -6.46 7.17 32.68
C GLY A 720 -7.57 6.65 31.77
N ASP A 721 -8.29 7.54 31.08
CA ASP A 721 -9.35 7.17 30.13
C ASP A 721 -8.78 6.60 28.82
N LEU A 722 -9.47 5.61 28.24
CA LEU A 722 -9.03 4.93 27.02
C LEU A 722 -9.66 5.59 25.79
N VAL A 723 -8.87 6.39 25.07
CA VAL A 723 -9.31 7.21 23.93
C VAL A 723 -9.08 6.44 22.62
N THR A 724 -10.01 6.58 21.67
CA THR A 724 -9.89 6.08 20.29
C THR A 724 -10.18 7.22 19.32
N LEU A 725 -9.18 7.63 18.55
CA LEU A 725 -9.22 8.77 17.62
C LEU A 725 -9.23 8.25 16.17
N PRO A 726 -10.26 8.54 15.34
CA PRO A 726 -10.20 8.27 13.90
C PRO A 726 -9.24 9.24 13.21
N VAL A 727 -8.32 8.72 12.39
CA VAL A 727 -7.34 9.53 11.63
C VAL A 727 -7.43 9.33 10.10
N TRP A 728 -8.13 8.29 9.64
CA TRP A 728 -8.38 8.03 8.22
C TRP A 728 -9.65 7.17 8.08
N GLY A 729 -10.43 7.35 7.02
CA GLY A 729 -11.56 6.45 6.75
C GLY A 729 -12.24 6.63 5.40
N LEU A 730 -12.37 5.53 4.66
CA LEU A 730 -13.09 5.44 3.38
C LEU A 730 -14.28 4.49 3.47
N ARG A 731 -15.29 4.73 2.63
CA ARG A 731 -16.47 3.87 2.49
C ARG A 731 -16.69 3.47 1.04
N ASN A 732 -17.14 2.24 0.85
CA ASN A 732 -17.54 1.64 -0.42
C ASN A 732 -16.41 1.59 -1.48
N HIS A 733 -16.76 1.18 -2.70
CA HIS A 733 -15.85 0.98 -3.83
C HIS A 733 -14.90 2.18 -4.06
N GLN A 734 -13.59 1.92 -4.10
CA GLN A 734 -12.55 2.91 -4.40
C GLN A 734 -11.88 2.70 -5.76
N GLY A 735 -11.80 1.46 -6.24
CA GLY A 735 -11.28 1.10 -7.56
C GLY A 735 -10.94 -0.39 -7.69
N PRO A 736 -10.53 -0.87 -8.88
CA PRO A 736 -10.08 -2.24 -9.13
C PRO A 736 -8.57 -2.47 -8.86
N ASN A 737 -7.86 -1.42 -8.44
CA ASN A 737 -6.41 -1.39 -8.24
C ASN A 737 -6.06 -1.15 -6.76
N TRP A 738 -4.82 -1.44 -6.37
CA TRP A 738 -4.25 -0.96 -5.13
C TRP A 738 -4.20 0.57 -5.09
N MET A 739 -4.40 1.15 -3.91
CA MET A 739 -4.49 2.59 -3.68
C MET A 739 -3.64 2.99 -2.47
N TYR A 740 -2.94 4.12 -2.57
CA TYR A 740 -2.10 4.66 -1.50
C TYR A 740 -2.94 5.36 -0.42
N GLY A 741 -2.78 4.92 0.84
CA GLY A 741 -3.34 5.53 2.03
C GLY A 741 -2.24 6.17 2.90
N GLN A 742 -2.53 7.32 3.50
CA GLN A 742 -1.60 8.02 4.39
C GLN A 742 -2.37 8.78 5.47
N ALA A 743 -1.87 8.79 6.71
CA ALA A 743 -2.44 9.53 7.82
C ALA A 743 -1.38 10.11 8.76
N ARG A 744 -1.74 11.21 9.42
CA ARG A 744 -0.95 11.89 10.46
C ARG A 744 -1.05 11.15 11.79
N VAL A 745 0.08 11.01 12.49
CA VAL A 745 0.19 10.34 13.79
C VAL A 745 0.99 11.22 14.74
N GLN A 746 0.33 11.83 15.73
CA GLN A 746 0.98 12.62 16.78
C GLN A 746 0.27 12.34 18.11
N ILE A 747 0.91 11.54 18.97
CA ILE A 747 0.38 11.10 20.27
C ILE A 747 1.58 10.97 21.23
N ASP A 748 1.59 11.76 22.31
CA ASP A 748 2.69 11.77 23.29
C ASP A 748 2.72 10.52 24.21
N GLN A 749 1.62 9.78 24.29
CA GLN A 749 1.50 8.54 25.09
C GLN A 749 1.69 7.29 24.22
N ASP A 750 2.06 6.17 24.84
CA ASP A 750 2.10 4.88 24.16
C ASP A 750 0.71 4.51 23.60
N TYR A 751 0.67 4.04 22.36
CA TYR A 751 -0.55 3.85 21.59
C TYR A 751 -0.53 2.57 20.75
N VAL A 752 -1.69 2.17 20.24
CA VAL A 752 -1.81 1.18 19.17
C VAL A 752 -2.55 1.77 17.98
N VAL A 753 -2.17 1.34 16.79
CA VAL A 753 -2.88 1.59 15.54
C VAL A 753 -3.88 0.46 15.32
N ILE A 754 -5.09 0.79 14.89
CA ILE A 754 -6.15 -0.18 14.61
C ILE A 754 -6.71 0.09 13.22
N PHE A 755 -6.57 -0.88 12.31
CA PHE A 755 -7.33 -0.93 11.07
C PHE A 755 -8.68 -1.60 11.31
N GLU A 756 -9.76 -0.82 11.19
CA GLU A 756 -11.14 -1.28 11.32
C GLU A 756 -11.75 -1.53 9.94
N GLY A 757 -12.12 -2.78 9.67
CA GLY A 757 -12.91 -3.16 8.50
C GLY A 757 -14.35 -3.46 8.91
N VAL A 758 -15.34 -2.84 8.26
CA VAL A 758 -16.77 -3.10 8.49
C VAL A 758 -17.43 -3.47 7.17
N TRP A 759 -18.20 -4.55 7.13
CA TRP A 759 -18.97 -4.91 5.93
C TRP A 759 -20.28 -4.14 5.83
N GLY A 760 -20.63 -3.68 4.63
CA GLY A 760 -21.96 -3.17 4.33
C GLY A 760 -22.96 -4.29 4.02
N SER A 761 -24.22 -3.94 3.76
CA SER A 761 -25.30 -4.93 3.59
C SER A 761 -25.29 -5.67 2.24
N SER A 762 -24.31 -5.39 1.36
CA SER A 762 -24.21 -5.97 0.01
C SER A 762 -24.36 -7.49 0.03
N ARG A 763 -24.98 -8.03 -1.02
CA ARG A 763 -24.96 -9.47 -1.34
C ARG A 763 -23.87 -9.82 -2.37
N GLY A 764 -23.12 -8.83 -2.83
CA GLY A 764 -22.09 -8.97 -3.86
C GLY A 764 -20.79 -9.60 -3.36
N ASN A 765 -19.93 -9.96 -4.32
CA ASN A 765 -18.56 -10.39 -4.08
C ASN A 765 -17.65 -9.17 -4.02
N GLY A 766 -17.78 -8.38 -2.95
CA GLY A 766 -16.84 -7.30 -2.65
C GLY A 766 -15.54 -7.81 -2.03
N PHE A 767 -14.47 -7.01 -2.14
CA PHE A 767 -13.13 -7.33 -1.64
C PHE A 767 -12.55 -6.13 -0.86
N MET A 768 -11.95 -6.41 0.29
CA MET A 768 -11.17 -5.45 1.08
C MET A 768 -9.82 -6.07 1.48
N ALA A 769 -8.73 -5.33 1.30
CA ALA A 769 -7.38 -5.75 1.68
C ALA A 769 -6.49 -4.56 2.10
N LEU A 770 -5.41 -4.88 2.81
CA LEU A 770 -4.36 -4.00 3.32
C LEU A 770 -2.99 -4.62 3.06
N ASP A 771 -2.01 -3.77 2.75
CA ASP A 771 -0.65 -4.15 2.42
C ASP A 771 0.35 -3.02 2.77
N ASP A 772 1.66 -3.30 2.75
CA ASP A 772 2.76 -2.32 2.79
C ASP A 772 2.65 -1.22 3.87
N ILE A 773 2.30 -1.58 5.10
CA ILE A 773 2.21 -0.64 6.22
C ILE A 773 3.61 -0.11 6.57
N THR A 774 3.76 1.20 6.74
CA THR A 774 5.05 1.90 6.84
C THR A 774 4.95 3.14 7.74
N LEU A 775 5.89 3.34 8.69
CA LEU A 775 5.90 4.51 9.57
C LEU A 775 7.17 5.38 9.46
N PHE A 776 7.05 6.60 8.93
CA PHE A 776 8.15 7.57 8.80
C PHE A 776 7.93 8.83 9.65
N ALA A 777 8.95 9.68 9.79
CA ALA A 777 8.89 10.93 10.55
C ALA A 777 8.44 12.09 9.66
N GLY A 778 7.55 12.97 10.13
CA GLY A 778 7.06 14.11 9.36
C GLY A 778 5.62 14.49 9.70
N ASP A 779 5.24 15.71 9.34
CA ASP A 779 3.88 16.24 9.48
C ASP A 779 3.16 16.26 8.11
N CYS A 780 2.52 15.14 7.76
CA CYS A 780 1.90 14.93 6.45
C CYS A 780 0.37 15.09 6.46
N SER A 781 -0.20 15.34 5.28
CA SER A 781 -1.65 15.38 5.09
C SER A 781 -2.26 13.97 5.01
N THR A 782 -3.58 13.89 5.14
CA THR A 782 -4.32 12.64 5.00
C THR A 782 -4.56 12.36 3.51
N LYS A 783 -4.12 11.20 3.01
CA LYS A 783 -4.28 10.82 1.59
C LYS A 783 -5.09 9.53 1.43
N PRO A 784 -6.01 9.46 0.46
CA PRO A 784 -6.52 10.58 -0.33
C PRO A 784 -7.31 11.57 0.54
N GLU A 785 -7.42 12.85 0.15
CA GLU A 785 -8.07 13.92 0.94
C GLU A 785 -9.48 13.54 1.43
N LYS A 786 -10.27 12.85 0.59
CA LYS A 786 -11.60 12.30 0.90
C LYS A 786 -11.63 11.26 2.04
N ALA A 787 -10.47 10.80 2.52
CA ALA A 787 -10.33 9.91 3.66
C ALA A 787 -10.11 10.65 5.00
N LEU A 788 -9.98 11.98 4.98
CA LEU A 788 -9.90 12.79 6.19
C LEU A 788 -11.11 12.55 7.10
N THR A 789 -10.84 12.23 8.36
CA THR A 789 -11.85 12.05 9.41
C THR A 789 -11.72 13.12 10.48
N SER A 790 -12.85 13.46 11.09
CA SER A 790 -12.93 14.43 12.17
C SER A 790 -13.72 13.84 13.34
N GLY A 791 -13.46 14.31 14.56
CA GLY A 791 -14.00 13.73 15.79
C GLY A 791 -15.54 13.70 15.87
N GLY A 792 -16.23 14.57 15.13
CA GLY A 792 -17.69 14.65 15.09
C GLY A 792 -18.38 13.71 14.10
N ASP A 793 -17.62 13.07 13.19
CA ASP A 793 -18.16 12.18 12.16
C ASP A 793 -18.82 10.93 12.78
N CYS A 794 -20.00 10.54 12.28
CA CYS A 794 -20.64 9.31 12.73
C CYS A 794 -21.56 8.66 11.68
N ASP A 795 -21.38 7.34 11.48
CA ASP A 795 -22.27 6.47 10.70
C ASP A 795 -23.18 5.59 11.56
N PHE A 796 -23.16 5.72 12.89
CA PHE A 796 -24.05 5.04 13.85
C PHE A 796 -24.19 3.50 13.73
N GLN A 797 -23.34 2.82 12.92
CA GLN A 797 -23.50 1.42 12.53
C GLN A 797 -23.44 0.44 13.70
N ARG A 798 -22.69 0.80 14.75
CA ARG A 798 -22.45 -0.03 15.94
C ARG A 798 -22.61 0.73 17.24
N ASP A 799 -22.06 1.93 17.32
CA ASP A 799 -22.10 2.82 18.48
C ASP A 799 -22.38 4.27 18.04
N ALA A 800 -22.35 5.21 18.99
CA ALA A 800 -22.71 6.60 18.75
C ALA A 800 -21.51 7.52 18.45
N CYS A 801 -20.32 6.99 18.15
CA CYS A 801 -19.12 7.77 17.80
C CYS A 801 -18.84 8.91 18.81
N MET A 802 -18.83 8.58 20.10
CA MET A 802 -18.74 9.51 21.24
C MET A 802 -19.88 10.53 21.42
N TRP A 803 -20.89 10.59 20.52
CA TRP A 803 -22.10 11.40 20.74
C TRP A 803 -22.90 10.86 21.94
N LYS A 804 -23.38 11.76 22.81
CA LYS A 804 -24.02 11.41 24.09
C LYS A 804 -25.41 12.03 24.18
N ASN A 805 -26.43 11.21 24.48
CA ASN A 805 -27.75 11.72 24.87
C ASN A 805 -27.65 12.38 26.25
N ILE A 806 -27.81 13.70 26.32
CA ILE A 806 -27.82 14.47 27.58
C ILE A 806 -29.24 14.79 28.06
N THR A 807 -30.27 14.31 27.35
CA THR A 807 -31.68 14.47 27.74
C THR A 807 -31.95 13.93 29.15
N SER A 808 -32.51 14.77 30.02
CA SER A 808 -32.74 14.48 31.45
C SER A 808 -33.94 13.55 31.72
N ASP A 809 -34.82 13.36 30.74
CA ASP A 809 -36.00 12.50 30.83
C ASP A 809 -35.62 11.04 30.45
N PRO A 810 -35.87 10.04 31.31
CA PRO A 810 -35.47 8.66 31.04
C PRO A 810 -36.38 7.94 30.02
N ASP A 811 -37.64 8.37 29.87
CA ASP A 811 -38.61 7.74 28.97
C ASP A 811 -38.42 8.22 27.52
N PHE A 812 -37.98 9.47 27.35
CA PHE A 812 -37.77 10.11 26.06
C PHE A 812 -36.28 10.44 25.84
N ARG A 813 -35.58 9.59 25.08
CA ARG A 813 -34.15 9.73 24.79
C ARG A 813 -33.81 9.45 23.32
N TRP A 814 -32.69 10.00 22.86
CA TRP A 814 -32.00 9.50 21.67
C TRP A 814 -31.46 8.08 21.94
N THR A 815 -31.54 7.23 20.92
CA THR A 815 -31.07 5.83 20.92
C THR A 815 -30.58 5.46 19.52
N THR A 816 -29.62 4.55 19.42
CA THR A 816 -29.32 3.87 18.14
C THR A 816 -30.46 2.90 17.79
N ALA A 817 -30.66 2.69 16.48
CA ALA A 817 -31.64 1.76 15.94
C ALA A 817 -31.25 0.31 16.24
N SER A 818 -32.24 -0.50 16.66
CA SER A 818 -32.05 -1.92 16.94
C SER A 818 -33.10 -2.75 16.20
N VAL A 819 -32.79 -4.02 15.92
CA VAL A 819 -33.71 -4.93 15.19
C VAL A 819 -35.11 -4.99 15.85
N SER A 820 -35.15 -4.88 17.18
CA SER A 820 -36.35 -4.87 18.03
C SER A 820 -36.99 -3.49 18.27
N ARG A 821 -36.23 -2.40 18.12
CA ARG A 821 -36.69 -1.02 18.43
C ARG A 821 -36.09 -0.04 17.43
N ARG A 822 -36.90 0.39 16.48
CA ARG A 822 -36.56 1.29 15.35
C ARG A 822 -37.85 1.80 14.67
N PRO A 823 -37.83 2.94 13.98
CA PRO A 823 -38.93 3.41 13.14
C PRO A 823 -39.35 2.39 12.07
N ALA A 824 -40.64 2.33 11.77
CA ALA A 824 -41.19 1.37 10.81
C ALA A 824 -40.84 1.74 9.36
N ASN A 825 -40.32 0.77 8.61
CA ASN A 825 -39.93 0.90 7.19
C ASN A 825 -38.79 1.88 6.88
N LEU A 826 -38.02 2.32 7.89
CA LEU A 826 -36.80 3.12 7.68
C LEU A 826 -35.56 2.21 7.73
N PRO A 827 -34.90 1.93 6.60
CA PRO A 827 -33.56 1.34 6.59
C PRO A 827 -32.50 2.39 6.99
N ASP A 828 -31.31 1.93 7.38
CA ASP A 828 -30.13 2.78 7.54
C ASP A 828 -29.73 3.44 6.20
N HIS A 829 -29.14 4.62 6.26
CA HIS A 829 -28.75 5.38 5.08
C HIS A 829 -27.38 4.93 4.55
N THR A 830 -26.41 4.65 5.42
CA THR A 830 -25.04 4.32 5.02
C THR A 830 -24.97 3.03 4.19
N PHE A 831 -25.73 1.99 4.58
CA PHE A 831 -25.66 0.67 3.92
C PHE A 831 -27.03 0.01 3.61
N GLY A 832 -28.18 0.66 3.84
CA GLY A 832 -29.51 0.08 3.61
C GLY A 832 -29.94 -0.99 4.62
N GLY A 833 -29.24 -1.11 5.75
CA GLY A 833 -29.40 -2.09 6.80
C GLY A 833 -30.67 -1.93 7.65
N PRO A 834 -30.98 -2.91 8.53
CA PRO A 834 -32.11 -2.83 9.44
C PRO A 834 -31.83 -1.95 10.67
N VAL A 835 -30.57 -1.60 10.90
CA VAL A 835 -29.99 -0.84 12.03
C VAL A 835 -28.84 -0.02 11.46
N GLY A 836 -28.35 0.96 12.23
CA GLY A 836 -27.19 1.78 11.85
C GLY A 836 -27.41 3.29 11.86
N TYR A 837 -28.47 3.78 12.51
CA TYR A 837 -28.78 5.21 12.65
C TYR A 837 -29.18 5.56 14.08
N ALA A 838 -29.06 6.82 14.46
CA ALA A 838 -29.66 7.36 15.69
C ALA A 838 -31.10 7.79 15.46
N TYR A 839 -31.97 7.66 16.46
CA TYR A 839 -33.32 8.21 16.40
C TYR A 839 -33.91 8.51 17.79
N PHE A 840 -35.01 9.25 17.80
CA PHE A 840 -35.94 9.35 18.92
C PHE A 840 -37.38 9.27 18.42
N ASP A 841 -38.31 8.86 19.29
CA ASP A 841 -39.73 8.72 18.95
C ASP A 841 -40.58 9.01 20.20
N VAL A 842 -41.47 10.01 20.11
CA VAL A 842 -42.25 10.55 21.24
C VAL A 842 -43.74 10.43 20.94
N PHE A 843 -44.44 9.58 21.70
CA PHE A 843 -45.90 9.44 21.68
C PHE A 843 -46.53 9.99 22.97
N ASN A 844 -46.41 11.29 23.20
CA ASN A 844 -46.95 11.97 24.38
C ASN A 844 -48.37 12.50 24.13
N GLN A 845 -49.39 11.70 24.51
CA GLN A 845 -50.80 12.10 24.42
C GLN A 845 -51.16 13.31 25.32
N ASN A 846 -50.28 13.71 26.26
CA ASN A 846 -50.51 14.83 27.18
C ASN A 846 -50.05 16.20 26.62
N ALA A 847 -49.92 16.32 25.29
CA ALA A 847 -49.82 17.56 24.51
C ALA A 847 -48.64 18.51 24.76
N ARG A 848 -47.74 18.24 25.73
CA ARG A 848 -46.48 18.98 25.87
C ARG A 848 -45.40 18.35 24.98
N PRO A 849 -44.74 19.13 24.09
CA PRO A 849 -43.56 18.65 23.38
C PRO A 849 -42.43 18.38 24.39
N GLN A 850 -41.75 17.26 24.22
CA GLN A 850 -40.49 16.96 24.92
C GLN A 850 -39.32 17.44 24.07
N SER A 851 -38.24 17.87 24.71
CA SER A 851 -36.99 18.30 24.07
C SER A 851 -35.87 17.32 24.40
N LEU A 852 -35.15 16.84 23.38
CA LEU A 852 -34.16 15.76 23.47
C LEU A 852 -32.86 16.19 22.79
N THR A 853 -31.73 16.11 23.49
CA THR A 853 -30.44 16.57 22.97
C THR A 853 -29.44 15.42 22.85
N LEU A 854 -28.90 15.26 21.65
CA LEU A 854 -27.73 14.43 21.34
C LEU A 854 -26.54 15.38 21.14
N LEU A 855 -25.57 15.33 22.05
CA LEU A 855 -24.41 16.22 22.11
C LEU A 855 -23.18 15.53 21.48
N SER A 856 -22.43 16.26 20.66
CA SER A 856 -21.17 15.79 20.06
C SER A 856 -20.03 15.59 21.08
N PRO A 857 -18.97 14.85 20.73
CA PRO A 857 -17.66 15.06 21.35
C PRO A 857 -17.19 16.52 21.22
N PRO A 858 -16.16 16.95 21.99
CA PRO A 858 -15.47 18.21 21.72
C PRO A 858 -14.97 18.25 20.28
N MET A 859 -15.03 19.43 19.69
CA MET A 859 -14.43 19.72 18.39
C MET A 859 -13.41 20.85 18.56
N ASP A 860 -12.22 20.65 18.05
CA ASP A 860 -11.15 21.65 18.01
C ASP A 860 -11.52 22.82 17.10
N LYS A 861 -11.04 24.02 17.42
CA LYS A 861 -11.08 25.19 16.54
C LYS A 861 -10.34 24.96 15.21
N ASP A 862 -10.70 25.74 14.21
CA ASP A 862 -9.91 25.88 12.97
C ASP A 862 -8.79 26.93 13.17
N GLU A 863 -7.56 26.64 12.73
CA GLU A 863 -6.41 27.54 12.97
C GLU A 863 -6.46 28.83 12.15
N ASP A 864 -6.94 28.76 10.91
CA ASP A 864 -7.18 29.91 10.03
C ASP A 864 -8.49 30.65 10.40
N ASN A 865 -9.25 30.14 11.37
CA ASN A 865 -10.61 30.56 11.72
C ASN A 865 -11.57 30.40 10.53
N ALA A 866 -11.31 29.44 9.64
CA ALA A 866 -12.20 29.13 8.54
C ALA A 866 -13.54 28.60 9.07
N PRO A 867 -14.67 28.96 8.44
CA PRO A 867 -15.92 28.28 8.70
C PRO A 867 -15.84 26.84 8.20
N ILE A 868 -16.52 25.94 8.89
CA ILE A 868 -16.62 24.53 8.51
C ILE A 868 -18.05 24.20 8.05
N CYS A 869 -18.18 23.07 7.37
CA CYS A 869 -19.46 22.51 6.99
C CYS A 869 -19.76 21.23 7.75
N ILE A 870 -20.98 21.09 8.26
CA ILE A 870 -21.52 19.83 8.75
C ILE A 870 -22.66 19.41 7.82
N SER A 871 -22.62 18.16 7.37
CA SER A 871 -23.77 17.49 6.76
C SER A 871 -24.21 16.30 7.60
N PHE A 872 -25.45 15.89 7.39
CA PHE A 872 -26.07 14.74 8.04
C PHE A 872 -27.29 14.33 7.21
N TRP A 873 -27.69 13.07 7.30
CA TRP A 873 -28.98 12.63 6.78
C TRP A 873 -29.99 12.61 7.92
N TYR A 874 -31.22 13.02 7.64
CA TYR A 874 -32.30 12.98 8.62
C TYR A 874 -33.60 12.47 7.99
N ALA A 875 -34.39 11.72 8.75
CA ALA A 875 -35.74 11.33 8.40
C ALA A 875 -36.68 11.74 9.54
N TYR A 876 -37.94 12.03 9.22
CA TYR A 876 -38.96 12.45 10.18
C TYR A 876 -40.18 11.51 10.08
N PHE A 877 -40.90 11.34 11.18
CA PHE A 877 -42.08 10.48 11.26
C PHE A 877 -43.04 10.96 12.35
N GLY A 878 -44.30 10.54 12.26
CA GLY A 878 -45.38 11.00 13.13
C GLY A 878 -46.29 12.04 12.45
N ALA A 879 -47.12 12.70 13.24
CA ALA A 879 -48.26 13.47 12.73
C ALA A 879 -48.55 14.72 13.59
N SER A 880 -47.52 15.48 13.96
CA SER A 880 -47.63 16.62 14.88
C SER A 880 -46.78 17.81 14.48
N ASP A 881 -47.45 18.96 14.35
CA ASP A 881 -46.95 20.32 14.12
C ASP A 881 -45.96 20.84 15.20
N THR A 882 -45.60 19.99 16.15
CA THR A 882 -44.60 20.26 17.21
C THR A 882 -43.26 19.56 16.93
N THR A 883 -43.17 18.80 15.84
CA THR A 883 -42.06 17.89 15.55
C THR A 883 -40.96 18.65 14.80
N LYS A 884 -39.91 19.03 15.52
CA LYS A 884 -38.78 19.86 15.05
C LYS A 884 -37.44 19.19 15.32
N LEU A 885 -36.46 19.50 14.48
CA LEU A 885 -35.06 19.17 14.71
C LEU A 885 -34.22 20.43 14.52
N LYS A 886 -33.34 20.72 15.48
CA LYS A 886 -32.39 21.82 15.44
C LYS A 886 -30.94 21.33 15.47
N VAL A 887 -30.05 22.11 14.86
CA VAL A 887 -28.60 22.05 15.10
C VAL A 887 -28.20 23.33 15.83
N VAL A 888 -27.58 23.17 17.00
CA VAL A 888 -27.12 24.25 17.87
C VAL A 888 -25.61 24.10 18.08
N ARG A 889 -24.86 25.20 18.00
CA ARG A 889 -23.43 25.25 18.36
C ARG A 889 -23.27 25.89 19.72
N GLU A 890 -22.58 25.20 20.61
CA GLU A 890 -22.14 25.68 21.92
C GLU A 890 -20.64 25.95 21.84
N SER A 891 -20.17 27.09 22.32
CA SER A 891 -18.72 27.33 22.51
C SER A 891 -18.23 26.47 23.68
N TYR A 892 -17.04 25.90 23.58
CA TYR A 892 -16.51 24.93 24.53
C TYR A 892 -15.08 25.28 24.96
N ASP A 893 -14.88 25.57 26.25
CA ASP A 893 -13.54 25.85 26.80
C ASP A 893 -12.99 24.61 27.52
N ARG A 894 -11.88 24.03 27.00
CA ARG A 894 -11.18 22.89 27.62
C ARG A 894 -10.50 23.25 28.94
N THR A 895 -10.18 24.52 29.15
CA THR A 895 -9.40 25.02 30.29
C THR A 895 -10.26 25.52 31.45
N ALA A 896 -11.57 25.71 31.23
CA ALA A 896 -12.49 26.18 32.25
C ALA A 896 -12.93 25.07 33.24
N GLU A 897 -13.30 25.50 34.45
CA GLU A 897 -14.02 24.68 35.43
C GLU A 897 -15.41 24.29 34.89
N GLU A 898 -15.94 23.14 35.29
CA GLU A 898 -17.09 22.50 34.62
C GLU A 898 -18.33 23.40 34.46
N GLU A 899 -18.62 24.24 35.46
CA GLU A 899 -19.75 25.18 35.46
C GLU A 899 -19.62 26.31 34.41
N ASN A 900 -18.40 26.57 33.90
CA ASN A 900 -18.10 27.64 32.94
C ASN A 900 -17.59 27.13 31.58
N ARG A 901 -17.56 25.81 31.33
CA ARG A 901 -17.04 25.23 30.07
C ARG A 901 -17.87 25.52 28.82
N PHE A 902 -19.09 26.06 28.96
CA PHE A 902 -20.06 26.21 27.88
C PHE A 902 -20.47 27.67 27.69
N GLY A 903 -20.35 28.18 26.46
CA GLY A 903 -20.85 29.50 26.07
C GLY A 903 -22.32 29.51 25.67
N GLU A 904 -22.86 30.70 25.38
CA GLU A 904 -24.24 30.88 24.89
C GLU A 904 -24.53 30.01 23.64
N PRO A 905 -25.62 29.22 23.64
CA PRO A 905 -25.95 28.32 22.53
C PRO A 905 -26.51 29.07 21.32
N VAL A 906 -25.86 28.91 20.16
CA VAL A 906 -26.26 29.53 18.89
C VAL A 906 -27.02 28.53 18.03
N GLU A 907 -28.29 28.82 17.73
CA GLU A 907 -29.07 28.04 16.76
C GLU A 907 -28.57 28.30 15.33
N LEU A 908 -28.17 27.25 14.60
CA LEU A 908 -27.59 27.35 13.25
C LEU A 908 -28.49 26.79 12.15
N TRP A 909 -29.41 25.88 12.50
CA TRP A 909 -30.30 25.21 11.56
C TRP A 909 -31.53 24.67 12.31
N THR A 910 -32.73 24.81 11.74
CA THR A 910 -33.97 24.26 12.31
C THR A 910 -34.91 23.84 11.19
N VAL A 911 -35.39 22.59 11.21
CA VAL A 911 -36.47 22.11 10.33
C VAL A 911 -37.72 21.73 11.13
N ASP A 912 -38.88 21.98 10.53
CA ASP A 912 -40.20 21.60 11.03
C ASP A 912 -40.83 20.54 10.11
N ALA A 913 -41.43 19.51 10.70
CA ALA A 913 -42.18 18.47 9.99
C ALA A 913 -43.55 18.97 9.48
N GLN A 914 -44.06 20.10 10.00
CA GLN A 914 -45.28 20.73 9.50
C GLN A 914 -45.15 20.99 7.99
N ASN A 915 -46.10 20.46 7.21
CA ASN A 915 -46.16 20.46 5.74
C ASN A 915 -45.23 19.49 4.98
N ILE A 916 -44.49 18.58 5.63
CA ILE A 916 -43.81 17.47 4.94
C ILE A 916 -44.67 16.19 4.97
N GLY A 917 -44.72 15.45 3.86
CA GLY A 917 -45.69 14.38 3.61
C GLY A 917 -45.47 13.08 4.40
N ALA A 918 -45.83 13.07 5.69
CA ALA A 918 -45.51 12.02 6.67
C ALA A 918 -46.15 10.62 6.50
N GLN A 919 -46.46 10.16 5.28
CA GLN A 919 -46.97 8.80 5.05
C GLN A 919 -45.89 7.72 5.02
N ARG A 920 -44.63 8.09 4.75
CA ARG A 920 -43.44 7.22 4.86
C ARG A 920 -42.25 8.08 5.31
N PRO A 921 -41.40 7.60 6.23
CA PRO A 921 -40.13 8.25 6.51
C PRO A 921 -39.19 8.03 5.32
N GLU A 922 -38.65 9.12 4.77
CA GLU A 922 -37.65 9.11 3.71
C GLU A 922 -36.46 9.96 4.17
N TRP A 923 -35.24 9.52 3.85
CA TRP A 923 -34.02 10.26 4.18
C TRP A 923 -33.94 11.58 3.41
N GLN A 924 -33.54 12.64 4.09
CA GLN A 924 -33.38 13.99 3.58
C GLN A 924 -31.98 14.50 3.95
N PHE A 925 -31.36 15.24 3.03
CA PHE A 925 -30.01 15.78 3.25
C PHE A 925 -30.05 17.08 4.06
N GLY A 926 -29.44 17.06 5.24
CA GLY A 926 -29.15 18.22 6.08
C GLY A 926 -27.75 18.76 5.80
N GLN A 927 -27.61 20.08 5.76
CA GLN A 927 -26.33 20.76 5.68
C GLN A 927 -26.38 22.09 6.43
N VAL A 928 -25.33 22.43 7.16
CA VAL A 928 -25.22 23.64 7.99
C VAL A 928 -23.77 24.10 8.07
N GLN A 929 -23.54 25.42 7.96
CA GLN A 929 -22.23 26.01 8.20
C GLN A 929 -22.07 26.33 9.69
N VAL A 930 -20.86 26.10 10.23
CA VAL A 930 -20.52 26.37 11.63
C VAL A 930 -19.31 27.30 11.69
N ASP A 931 -19.33 28.22 12.66
CA ASP A 931 -18.17 29.02 13.05
C ASP A 931 -17.23 28.19 13.93
N ALA A 932 -15.98 28.00 13.48
CA ALA A 932 -14.95 27.22 14.17
C ALA A 932 -13.81 28.10 14.73
N SER A 933 -14.00 29.42 14.87
CA SER A 933 -12.99 30.34 15.44
C SER A 933 -12.61 30.06 16.91
N ALA A 934 -13.39 29.22 17.60
CA ALA A 934 -13.12 28.70 18.92
C ALA A 934 -13.71 27.30 19.07
N ASP A 935 -13.08 26.46 19.89
CA ASP A 935 -13.51 25.12 20.26
C ASP A 935 -15.00 25.08 20.58
N TYR A 936 -15.66 24.00 20.17
CA TYR A 936 -17.12 23.95 20.16
C TYR A 936 -17.67 22.54 20.33
N ARG A 937 -18.98 22.47 20.55
CA ARG A 937 -19.79 21.27 20.44
C ARG A 937 -21.05 21.53 19.62
N ILE A 938 -21.62 20.45 19.10
CA ILE A 938 -22.86 20.45 18.34
C ILE A 938 -23.92 19.70 19.13
N SER A 939 -25.03 20.38 19.39
CA SER A 939 -26.23 19.83 20.02
C SER A 939 -27.31 19.62 18.96
N LEU A 940 -27.65 18.36 18.70
CA LEU A 940 -28.78 17.96 17.86
C LEU A 940 -30.02 17.89 18.75
N VAL A 941 -30.84 18.95 18.71
CA VAL A 941 -31.99 19.14 19.59
C VAL A 941 -33.28 18.77 18.86
N GLY A 942 -33.80 17.58 19.15
CA GLY A 942 -35.11 17.14 18.71
C GLY A 942 -36.21 17.64 19.64
N MET A 943 -37.35 18.05 19.08
CA MET A 943 -38.58 18.34 19.84
C MET A 943 -39.76 17.62 19.20
N ALA A 944 -40.62 16.98 19.99
CA ALA A 944 -41.84 16.33 19.49
C ALA A 944 -42.88 16.06 20.58
N SER A 945 -44.14 15.85 20.18
CA SER A 945 -45.21 15.30 21.04
C SER A 945 -45.92 14.06 20.47
N ASN A 946 -45.91 13.86 19.15
CA ASN A 946 -46.48 12.67 18.48
C ASN A 946 -45.72 12.43 17.16
N GLY A 947 -44.51 11.86 17.29
CA GLY A 947 -43.54 11.67 16.23
C GLY A 947 -42.09 11.80 16.71
N GLY A 948 -41.16 11.90 15.75
CA GLY A 948 -39.75 12.08 16.03
C GLY A 948 -38.90 12.20 14.76
N PHE A 949 -37.58 12.15 14.95
CA PHE A 949 -36.59 12.13 13.87
C PHE A 949 -35.60 10.97 14.04
N ALA A 950 -35.08 10.50 12.92
CA ALA A 950 -33.85 9.74 12.81
C ALA A 950 -32.75 10.63 12.19
N ILE A 951 -31.50 10.38 12.56
CA ILE A 951 -30.29 11.02 12.03
C ILE A 951 -29.26 9.94 11.74
N ASP A 952 -28.57 10.09 10.61
CA ASP A 952 -27.55 9.18 10.11
C ASP A 952 -26.45 9.97 9.37
N ASP A 953 -25.33 9.31 9.06
CA ASP A 953 -24.26 9.82 8.20
C ASP A 953 -23.83 11.28 8.52
N ILE A 954 -23.56 11.57 9.79
CA ILE A 954 -22.99 12.86 10.20
C ILE A 954 -21.56 12.93 9.66
N LYS A 955 -21.25 13.99 8.93
CA LYS A 955 -19.93 14.27 8.39
C LYS A 955 -19.57 15.74 8.49
N THR A 956 -18.30 16.00 8.76
CA THR A 956 -17.74 17.34 8.91
C THR A 956 -16.60 17.58 7.91
N TYR A 957 -16.55 18.78 7.35
CA TYR A 957 -15.62 19.16 6.27
C TYR A 957 -15.14 20.60 6.47
N GLY A 958 -13.90 20.90 6.07
CA GLY A 958 -13.42 22.29 6.03
C GLY A 958 -14.15 23.15 4.99
N GLY A 959 -14.33 24.43 5.29
CA GLY A 959 -14.86 25.43 4.35
C GLY A 959 -16.36 25.73 4.47
N SER A 960 -16.74 26.89 3.93
CA SER A 960 -18.11 27.42 3.91
C SER A 960 -19.10 26.52 3.14
N CYS A 961 -20.36 26.46 3.58
CA CYS A 961 -21.40 25.77 2.82
C CYS A 961 -22.80 26.38 3.00
N GLY A 962 -23.68 26.18 2.00
CA GLY A 962 -25.07 26.64 2.08
C GLY A 962 -25.92 25.73 2.95
N HIS A 963 -26.78 26.31 3.79
CA HIS A 963 -27.74 25.55 4.59
C HIS A 963 -28.70 24.74 3.69
N ARG A 964 -28.85 23.43 3.94
CA ARG A 964 -29.79 22.56 3.23
C ARG A 964 -30.73 21.85 4.21
N PRO A 965 -32.05 21.81 3.93
CA PRO A 965 -32.73 22.55 2.87
C PRO A 965 -32.70 24.06 3.16
N PRO A 966 -32.72 24.96 2.15
CA PRO A 966 -32.61 26.41 2.38
C PRO A 966 -33.70 27.02 3.29
N ARG A 967 -34.83 26.33 3.45
CA ARG A 967 -35.91 26.70 4.40
C ARG A 967 -35.58 26.43 5.88
N ALA A 968 -34.45 25.77 6.17
CA ALA A 968 -34.04 25.39 7.52
C ALA A 968 -33.01 26.34 8.14
N VAL A 969 -32.76 27.51 7.52
CA VAL A 969 -32.10 28.63 8.19
C VAL A 969 -32.99 29.08 9.37
N PRO A 970 -32.45 29.28 10.59
CA PRO A 970 -33.22 29.74 11.73
C PRO A 970 -33.94 31.06 11.43
N SER A 971 -35.23 31.15 11.77
CA SER A 971 -35.94 32.42 11.74
C SER A 971 -35.32 33.34 12.79
N SER A 972 -34.72 34.46 12.38
CA SER A 972 -34.02 35.41 13.25
C SER A 972 -34.98 36.09 14.23
N SER A 973 -35.26 35.42 15.35
CA SER A 973 -36.33 35.77 16.29
C SER A 973 -35.89 36.76 17.35
N ASP A 974 -35.46 37.95 16.91
CA ASP A 974 -35.87 39.17 17.62
C ASP A 974 -35.89 40.39 16.67
N SER A 975 -36.95 40.49 15.88
CA SER A 975 -37.23 41.64 15.01
C SER A 975 -37.72 42.84 15.85
N ASN A 976 -36.88 43.34 16.76
CA ASN A 976 -37.13 44.46 17.66
C ASN A 976 -36.08 45.59 17.54
N ALA A 977 -35.34 45.64 16.42
CA ALA A 977 -34.69 46.86 15.98
C ALA A 977 -35.73 47.78 15.32
N VAL A 978 -36.17 48.80 16.06
CA VAL A 978 -37.23 49.75 15.64
C VAL A 978 -36.75 50.63 14.48
N ALA A 979 -37.68 51.03 13.61
CA ALA A 979 -37.39 51.86 12.44
C ALA A 979 -36.93 53.29 12.79
N SER A 980 -35.76 53.67 12.27
CA SER A 980 -35.35 55.06 11.99
C SER A 980 -34.28 55.08 10.89
#